data_AF-A0A9X3YL29-F1
#
_entry.id   AF-A0A9X3YL29-F1
#
_cell.length_a   1.000
_cell.length_b   1.000
_cell.length_c   1.000
_cell.angle_alpha   90.00
_cell.angle_beta   90.00
_cell.angle_gamma   90.00
#
_symmetry.space_group_name_H-M   'P 1'
#
loop_
_entity.id
_entity.type
_entity.pdbx_description
1 polymer ?
#
loop_
_entity_poly.entity_id
_entity_poly.type
_entity_poly.pdbx_seq_one_letter_code
_entity_poly.pdbx_strand_id
1 'polypeptide(L)'
;MRYTFEDFSVRIAERELWRGDTLLPVNRYVFDTIAWLIEHRDRAVGRDELVAAVWGRADVTEGHLNQVIARARRALGDDAQAQRMIRTAPGFGYRWVGEVAAVDTERSSPPADAAPALASPDAAESKPPASPRSHRRAWVLAAALLASLGGAVAVHWWPHDGAAARDAAAAANALVVLPIAVRADADANWLELGAMDLIAERLRGAGLRVSPSKTVVTALYGADSPVAPTDHARVRAVLGAGLIVQGVVASAGERWTVELAALGADGASRRVQAREADPIRAAAVAADLLAAALGRRPAGDDAGSDAVQRRMQQAQAASLTNQLELARTILNDLPESARTLPDVRLRLADLDFRAGRHAQAAEAVERLLADPAIGGAPIPRGRALTLRGNLKFRRSDFAGAVADLDAAVGVLEHVPAPLDLADALTRRGLARAALFDLDGGASDYSRARLIAEQAGDPLRVAHVEAGFGLLQIDRKRLDLALPYLDTAMTQYEALGVVERVVTLRLVLNDAYAGLLRWPEVANLSDRQWALRERIGDPGLALTVVNRRVRLLIALGRFREAGEVVGDARERYGGLRPESLRYLYDMQADLAWHEGRMADVVRAVDAALEKWPRDPSYDRYAYLILLRQRALSALGQATDAKIAPWLPEHDEGLSSVFWIARAEWASHGGDDTAARRDFERALSIAEDAGTPALVLFAAQAYVDWLLPRGERAKAAELAGRVGVWTRDDYDCALLRARVFHALGNHDNWRLALDAARTLAGERAIPAALTAAPAAP
;
A
#
# COMPACT_ATOMS: atom_id res chain seq x y z
N MET A 1 4.96 37.69 -12.20
CA MET A 1 4.02 37.76 -13.33
C MET A 1 2.71 37.16 -12.89
N ARG A 2 1.60 37.87 -13.02
CA ARG A 2 0.28 37.45 -12.53
C ARG A 2 -0.74 37.50 -13.65
N TYR A 3 -1.51 36.43 -13.78
CA TYR A 3 -2.67 36.35 -14.67
C TYR A 3 -3.95 36.33 -13.84
N THR A 4 -4.99 37.01 -14.31
CA THR A 4 -6.31 37.06 -13.67
C THR A 4 -7.42 36.83 -14.70
N PHE A 5 -8.39 35.99 -14.36
CA PHE A 5 -9.51 35.57 -15.24
C PHE A 5 -10.67 35.05 -14.37
N GLU A 6 -11.92 35.42 -14.67
CA GLU A 6 -13.07 35.23 -13.74
C GLU A 6 -12.68 35.59 -12.29
N ASP A 7 -13.01 34.76 -11.30
CA ASP A 7 -12.64 34.93 -9.88
C ASP A 7 -11.16 34.60 -9.57
N PHE A 8 -10.38 34.12 -10.55
CA PHE A 8 -9.11 33.44 -10.30
C PHE A 8 -7.88 34.33 -10.52
N SER A 9 -6.80 34.02 -9.79
CA SER A 9 -5.47 34.54 -10.11
C SER A 9 -4.39 33.44 -10.09
N VAL A 10 -3.57 33.40 -11.14
CA VAL A 10 -2.39 32.52 -11.25
C VAL A 10 -1.15 33.36 -11.02
N ARG A 11 -0.34 32.95 -10.05
CA ARG A 11 0.91 33.62 -9.65
C ARG A 11 2.09 32.74 -10.05
N ILE A 12 2.78 33.12 -11.13
CA ILE A 12 3.73 32.23 -11.84
C ILE A 12 5.01 31.98 -11.03
N ALA A 13 5.54 32.97 -10.31
CA ALA A 13 6.79 32.83 -9.56
C ALA A 13 6.58 32.08 -8.23
N GLU A 14 5.42 32.30 -7.62
CA GLU A 14 4.96 31.71 -6.37
C GLU A 14 4.39 30.29 -6.56
N ARG A 15 4.04 29.94 -7.80
CA ARG A 15 3.37 28.68 -8.21
C ARG A 15 2.02 28.44 -7.54
N GLU A 16 1.27 29.52 -7.33
CA GLU A 16 -0.03 29.52 -6.66
C GLU A 16 -1.19 29.76 -7.64
N LEU A 17 -2.27 28.97 -7.51
CA LEU A 17 -3.59 29.28 -8.06
C LEU A 17 -4.50 29.76 -6.92
N TRP A 18 -5.14 30.90 -7.10
CA TRP A 18 -6.10 31.47 -6.15
C TRP A 18 -7.47 31.62 -6.79
N ARG A 19 -8.53 31.60 -5.98
CA ARG A 19 -9.89 32.03 -6.32
C ARG A 19 -10.39 33.00 -5.25
N GLY A 20 -10.57 34.27 -5.62
CA GLY A 20 -10.62 35.36 -4.64
C GLY A 20 -9.43 35.29 -3.68
N ASP A 21 -9.69 35.43 -2.39
CA ASP A 21 -8.70 35.29 -1.31
C ASP A 21 -8.44 33.84 -0.86
N THR A 22 -8.92 32.83 -1.60
CA THR A 22 -8.69 31.41 -1.29
C THR A 22 -7.59 30.81 -2.17
N LEU A 23 -6.51 30.33 -1.55
CA LEU A 23 -5.49 29.51 -2.24
C LEU A 23 -6.06 28.13 -2.59
N LEU A 24 -5.99 27.75 -3.87
CA LEU A 24 -6.44 26.44 -4.36
C LEU A 24 -5.25 25.47 -4.47
N PRO A 25 -5.19 24.39 -3.66
CA PRO A 25 -4.08 23.45 -3.69
C PRO A 25 -4.13 22.58 -4.96
N VAL A 26 -3.29 22.89 -5.94
CA VAL A 26 -3.16 22.16 -7.20
C VAL A 26 -1.86 21.34 -7.28
N ASN A 27 -1.97 20.14 -7.83
CA ASN A 27 -0.82 19.30 -8.20
C ASN A 27 0.10 20.02 -9.20
N ARG A 28 1.43 19.77 -9.15
CA ARG A 28 2.40 20.47 -10.00
C ARG A 28 2.03 20.44 -11.49
N TYR A 29 1.71 19.27 -12.05
CA TYR A 29 1.38 19.13 -13.47
C TYR A 29 0.07 19.84 -13.83
N VAL A 30 -0.86 19.96 -12.88
CA VAL A 30 -2.10 20.73 -13.04
C VAL A 30 -1.79 22.22 -13.09
N PHE A 31 -0.95 22.74 -12.19
CA PHE A 31 -0.48 24.12 -12.25
C PHE A 31 0.28 24.41 -13.54
N ASP A 32 1.26 23.57 -13.89
CA ASP A 32 2.12 23.73 -15.06
C ASP A 32 1.31 23.64 -16.37
N THR A 33 0.29 22.78 -16.44
CA THR A 33 -0.66 22.73 -17.57
C THR A 33 -1.48 24.02 -17.68
N ILE A 34 -1.98 24.57 -16.56
CA ILE A 34 -2.75 25.82 -16.55
C ILE A 34 -1.85 26.99 -16.98
N ALA A 35 -0.66 27.12 -16.39
CA ALA A 35 0.32 28.15 -16.72
C ALA A 35 0.70 28.10 -18.22
N TRP A 36 1.11 26.93 -18.73
CA TRP A 36 1.54 26.78 -20.12
C TRP A 36 0.42 27.09 -21.13
N LEU A 37 -0.83 26.69 -20.83
CA LEU A 37 -1.99 27.00 -21.67
C LEU A 37 -2.36 28.49 -21.63
N ILE A 38 -2.21 29.17 -20.50
CA ILE A 38 -2.43 30.63 -20.39
C ILE A 38 -1.32 31.40 -21.12
N GLU A 39 -0.06 30.99 -20.98
CA GLU A 39 1.07 31.61 -21.66
C GLU A 39 0.91 31.53 -23.20
N HIS A 40 0.42 30.39 -23.71
CA HIS A 40 0.19 30.11 -25.14
C HIS A 40 -1.28 30.26 -25.60
N ARG A 41 -2.08 31.08 -24.91
CA ARG A 41 -3.53 31.26 -25.16
C ARG A 41 -3.91 31.81 -26.54
N ASP A 42 -2.94 32.32 -27.30
CA ASP A 42 -3.06 32.79 -28.68
C ASP A 42 -3.35 31.65 -29.67
N ARG A 43 -2.94 30.43 -29.34
CA ARG A 43 -3.01 29.24 -30.21
C ARG A 43 -3.57 28.02 -29.49
N ALA A 44 -3.59 26.88 -30.19
CA ALA A 44 -3.69 25.58 -29.54
C ALA A 44 -2.28 25.04 -29.26
N VAL A 45 -2.15 24.29 -28.17
CA VAL A 45 -0.94 23.56 -27.76
C VAL A 45 -1.14 22.09 -28.12
N GLY A 46 -0.17 21.49 -28.80
CA GLY A 46 -0.23 20.08 -29.21
C GLY A 46 -0.11 19.14 -27.99
N ARG A 47 -0.63 17.91 -28.10
CA ARG A 47 -0.50 16.91 -27.01
C ARG A 47 0.95 16.67 -26.62
N ASP A 48 1.80 16.37 -27.60
CA ASP A 48 3.22 16.06 -27.38
C ASP A 48 4.02 17.27 -26.88
N GLU A 49 3.62 18.48 -27.33
CA GLU A 49 4.19 19.75 -26.90
C GLU A 49 3.88 20.03 -25.42
N LEU A 50 2.62 19.86 -25.01
CA LEU A 50 2.17 20.00 -23.63
C LEU A 50 2.79 18.92 -22.72
N VAL A 51 2.96 17.71 -23.24
CA VAL A 51 3.67 16.61 -22.57
C VAL A 51 5.15 16.97 -22.34
N ALA A 52 5.85 17.44 -23.37
CA ALA A 52 7.24 17.84 -23.27
C ALA A 52 7.44 19.00 -22.28
N ALA A 53 6.57 20.02 -22.32
CA ALA A 53 6.64 21.18 -21.44
C ALA A 53 6.37 20.86 -19.96
N VAL A 54 5.35 20.05 -19.68
CA VAL A 54 4.86 19.81 -18.29
C VAL A 54 5.54 18.61 -17.61
N TRP A 55 6.07 17.64 -18.37
CA TRP A 55 6.75 16.45 -17.81
C TRP A 55 8.23 16.29 -18.20
N GLY A 56 8.75 17.06 -19.16
CA GLY A 56 10.17 17.02 -19.57
C GLY A 56 10.62 15.72 -20.27
N ARG A 57 9.68 14.85 -20.65
CA ARG A 57 9.92 13.55 -21.32
C ARG A 57 8.72 13.14 -22.17
N ALA A 58 8.95 12.30 -23.19
CA ALA A 58 7.91 11.86 -24.13
C ALA A 58 7.00 10.74 -23.57
N ASP A 59 7.41 10.05 -22.50
CA ASP A 59 6.83 8.76 -22.06
C ASP A 59 5.45 8.86 -21.37
N VAL A 60 4.67 9.92 -21.63
CA VAL A 60 3.39 10.18 -20.95
C VAL A 60 2.22 9.66 -21.78
N THR A 61 1.45 8.73 -21.24
CA THR A 61 0.27 8.19 -21.92
C THR A 61 -0.85 9.22 -22.04
N GLU A 62 -1.61 9.18 -23.14
CA GLU A 62 -2.74 10.10 -23.36
C GLU A 62 -3.76 10.10 -22.22
N GLY A 63 -3.97 8.95 -21.55
CA GLY A 63 -4.83 8.85 -20.38
C GLY A 63 -4.38 9.74 -19.22
N HIS A 64 -3.07 9.87 -18.98
CA HIS A 64 -2.52 10.75 -17.94
C HIS A 64 -2.67 12.23 -18.32
N LEU A 65 -2.42 12.58 -19.59
CA LEU A 65 -2.65 13.93 -20.11
C LEU A 65 -4.12 14.35 -19.98
N ASN A 66 -5.05 13.48 -20.40
CA ASN A 66 -6.49 13.69 -20.23
C ASN A 66 -6.88 13.83 -18.75
N GLN A 67 -6.31 13.02 -17.84
CA GLN A 67 -6.57 13.12 -16.41
C GLN A 67 -6.08 14.46 -15.82
N VAL A 68 -4.92 14.95 -16.24
CA VAL A 68 -4.40 16.27 -15.79
C VAL A 68 -5.24 17.41 -16.35
N ILE A 69 -5.69 17.36 -17.61
CA ILE A 69 -6.65 18.33 -18.17
C ILE A 69 -7.99 18.30 -17.43
N ALA A 70 -8.50 17.11 -17.09
CA ALA A 70 -9.73 16.95 -16.30
C ALA A 70 -9.59 17.40 -14.83
N ARG A 71 -8.36 17.46 -14.29
CA ARG A 71 -8.06 18.07 -12.98
C ARG A 71 -7.90 19.59 -13.11
N ALA A 72 -7.26 20.08 -14.17
CA ALA A 72 -7.12 21.50 -14.48
C ALA A 72 -8.48 22.17 -14.65
N ARG A 73 -9.37 21.60 -15.48
CA ARG A 73 -10.75 22.08 -15.62
C ARG A 73 -11.46 22.20 -14.27
N ARG A 74 -11.47 21.13 -13.46
CA ARG A 74 -12.11 21.15 -12.12
C ARG A 74 -11.51 22.18 -11.16
N ALA A 75 -10.19 22.37 -11.15
CA ALA A 75 -9.54 23.39 -10.33
C ALA A 75 -9.96 24.83 -10.73
N LEU A 76 -10.42 25.01 -11.97
CA LEU A 76 -10.88 26.26 -12.56
C LEU A 76 -12.41 26.43 -12.57
N GLY A 77 -13.17 25.47 -12.02
CA GLY A 77 -14.64 25.46 -12.12
C GLY A 77 -15.16 25.27 -13.56
N ASP A 78 -14.34 24.66 -14.43
CA ASP A 78 -14.66 24.29 -15.81
C ASP A 78 -14.90 22.77 -15.92
N ASP A 79 -15.57 22.33 -16.99
CA ASP A 79 -15.92 20.94 -17.22
C ASP A 79 -15.76 20.51 -18.69
N ALA A 80 -15.92 19.21 -18.96
CA ALA A 80 -15.66 18.63 -20.27
C ALA A 80 -16.73 18.92 -21.33
N GLN A 81 -17.93 19.37 -20.95
CA GLN A 81 -19.00 19.78 -21.84
C GLN A 81 -19.01 21.31 -22.03
N ALA A 82 -18.90 22.09 -20.95
CA ALA A 82 -18.94 23.55 -21.02
C ALA A 82 -17.66 24.17 -21.61
N GLN A 83 -16.48 23.62 -21.27
CA GLN A 83 -15.16 24.02 -21.81
C GLN A 83 -14.95 25.55 -21.88
N ARG A 84 -15.28 26.23 -20.77
CA ARG A 84 -15.27 27.70 -20.60
C ARG A 84 -13.87 28.29 -20.52
N MET A 85 -12.89 27.53 -20.01
CA MET A 85 -11.50 28.00 -19.86
C MET A 85 -10.52 27.16 -20.65
N ILE A 86 -10.64 25.83 -20.64
CA ILE A 86 -9.77 24.92 -21.41
C ILE A 86 -10.62 24.19 -22.45
N ARG A 87 -10.45 24.54 -23.72
CA ARG A 87 -11.12 23.89 -24.85
C ARG A 87 -10.28 22.76 -25.43
N THR A 88 -10.94 21.65 -25.76
CA THR A 88 -10.33 20.52 -26.48
C THR A 88 -10.23 20.88 -27.97
N ALA A 89 -9.07 20.67 -28.58
CA ALA A 89 -8.90 20.68 -30.03
C ALA A 89 -8.84 19.21 -30.51
N PRO A 90 -9.93 18.66 -31.08
CA PRO A 90 -10.00 17.24 -31.43
C PRO A 90 -8.86 16.81 -32.36
N GLY A 91 -8.20 15.71 -32.03
CA GLY A 91 -7.06 15.18 -32.79
C GLY A 91 -5.75 15.97 -32.68
N PHE A 92 -5.70 17.09 -31.93
CA PHE A 92 -4.50 17.93 -31.83
C PHE A 92 -4.02 18.18 -30.40
N GLY A 93 -4.91 18.57 -29.47
CA GLY A 93 -4.51 18.99 -28.13
C GLY A 93 -5.53 19.88 -27.44
N TYR A 94 -5.08 20.97 -26.83
CA TYR A 94 -5.91 21.84 -25.99
C TYR A 94 -5.59 23.32 -26.21
N ARG A 95 -6.54 24.19 -25.90
CA ARG A 95 -6.41 25.64 -26.04
C ARG A 95 -7.04 26.35 -24.83
N TRP A 96 -6.38 27.37 -24.32
CA TRP A 96 -7.01 28.30 -23.39
C TRP A 96 -7.98 29.24 -24.12
N VAL A 97 -9.19 29.41 -23.56
CA VAL A 97 -10.28 30.21 -24.15
C VAL A 97 -10.96 31.18 -23.18
N GLY A 98 -10.60 31.17 -21.88
CA GLY A 98 -11.07 32.17 -20.93
C GLY A 98 -10.34 33.51 -21.13
N GLU A 99 -11.02 34.64 -20.92
CA GLU A 99 -10.40 35.96 -21.04
C GLU A 99 -9.40 36.20 -19.91
N VAL A 100 -8.12 36.46 -20.26
CA VAL A 100 -7.04 36.67 -19.29
C VAL A 100 -6.52 38.10 -19.37
N ALA A 101 -6.68 38.84 -18.26
CA ALA A 101 -5.90 40.03 -18.01
C ALA A 101 -4.52 39.61 -17.45
N ALA A 102 -3.45 40.10 -18.08
CA ALA A 102 -2.11 40.04 -17.51
C ALA A 102 -1.90 41.31 -16.68
N VAL A 103 -1.58 41.14 -15.38
CA VAL A 103 -1.22 42.26 -14.52
C VAL A 103 0.30 42.28 -14.42
N ASP A 104 0.92 43.04 -15.33
CA ASP A 104 2.35 43.32 -15.24
C ASP A 104 2.63 44.15 -13.99
N THR A 105 3.37 43.54 -13.07
CA THR A 105 3.87 44.21 -11.87
C THR A 105 5.08 45.03 -12.31
N GLU A 106 4.86 46.33 -12.59
CA GLU A 106 5.88 47.23 -13.11
C GLU A 106 7.16 47.16 -12.27
N ARG A 107 8.25 46.71 -12.91
CA ARG A 107 9.58 46.76 -12.32
C ARG A 107 10.13 48.16 -12.51
N SER A 108 10.01 48.99 -11.47
CA SER A 108 10.61 50.33 -11.45
C SER A 108 12.09 50.28 -11.80
N SER A 109 12.47 51.03 -12.82
CA SER A 109 13.84 51.38 -13.20
C SER A 109 13.75 52.71 -13.93
N PRO A 110 14.46 53.74 -13.45
CA PRO A 110 15.74 54.09 -14.09
C PRO A 110 16.76 54.66 -13.07
N PRO A 111 17.96 55.14 -13.48
CA PRO A 111 18.56 55.11 -14.82
C PRO A 111 19.88 54.33 -14.89
N ALA A 112 20.30 54.05 -16.12
CA ALA A 112 21.66 53.64 -16.46
C ALA A 112 22.47 54.87 -16.94
N ASP A 113 23.79 54.73 -16.97
CA ASP A 113 24.64 55.50 -17.90
C ASP A 113 25.86 54.65 -18.33
N ALA A 114 26.48 55.00 -19.46
CA ALA A 114 27.74 54.51 -20.00
C ALA A 114 27.94 52.98 -20.21
N ALA A 115 27.50 52.49 -21.38
CA ALA A 115 28.28 51.54 -22.19
C ALA A 115 29.29 52.33 -23.07
N PRO A 116 30.19 51.77 -23.92
CA PRO A 116 30.41 50.37 -24.34
C PRO A 116 31.91 49.94 -24.17
N ALA A 117 32.58 48.98 -24.85
CA ALA A 117 32.29 48.20 -26.05
C ALA A 117 33.15 46.91 -26.20
N LEU A 118 32.68 45.99 -27.05
CA LEU A 118 33.43 45.11 -27.98
C LEU A 118 34.72 44.39 -27.51
N ALA A 119 34.69 43.05 -27.47
CA ALA A 119 35.38 42.21 -28.49
C ALA A 119 35.21 40.68 -28.28
N SER A 120 35.23 39.96 -29.40
CA SER A 120 35.61 38.54 -29.57
C SER A 120 36.25 38.46 -30.98
N PRO A 121 37.22 37.57 -31.29
CA PRO A 121 36.93 36.13 -31.46
C PRO A 121 38.13 35.17 -31.19
N ASP A 122 37.95 33.89 -31.54
CA ASP A 122 38.98 32.94 -32.06
C ASP A 122 40.15 32.46 -31.15
N ALA A 123 40.80 31.30 -31.39
CA ALA A 123 40.57 30.22 -32.37
C ALA A 123 41.03 28.81 -31.88
N ALA A 124 40.28 27.80 -32.32
CA ALA A 124 40.66 26.52 -32.97
C ALA A 124 41.89 25.64 -32.59
N GLU A 125 41.64 24.33 -32.71
CA GLU A 125 42.40 23.30 -33.48
C GLU A 125 43.47 22.32 -32.88
N SER A 126 43.14 21.01 -33.02
CA SER A 126 43.94 19.95 -33.70
C SER A 126 44.59 18.76 -32.94
N LYS A 127 44.87 17.69 -33.71
CA LYS A 127 45.36 16.30 -33.44
C LYS A 127 45.82 15.69 -34.80
N PRO A 128 46.46 14.49 -34.94
CA PRO A 128 47.16 13.59 -34.01
C PRO A 128 48.68 13.52 -34.39
N PRO A 129 49.36 12.52 -35.05
CA PRO A 129 49.22 11.05 -35.23
C PRO A 129 50.28 10.24 -34.40
N ALA A 130 50.99 9.22 -34.94
CA ALA A 130 51.88 8.31 -34.17
C ALA A 130 52.96 7.49 -34.97
N SER A 131 53.84 6.78 -34.23
CA SER A 131 54.80 5.69 -34.63
C SER A 131 56.17 6.11 -35.25
N PRO A 132 57.21 5.22 -35.35
CA PRO A 132 57.31 3.80 -34.93
C PRO A 132 58.60 3.33 -34.17
N ARG A 133 58.51 2.14 -33.55
CA ARG A 133 59.54 1.08 -33.27
C ARG A 133 61.03 1.42 -32.98
N SER A 134 61.57 0.85 -31.88
CA SER A 134 62.67 -0.15 -31.94
C SER A 134 62.76 -1.01 -30.67
N HIS A 135 63.26 -2.26 -30.77
CA HIS A 135 63.41 -3.19 -29.63
C HIS A 135 64.91 -3.48 -29.37
N ARG A 136 65.41 -3.25 -28.13
CA ARG A 136 66.59 -3.99 -27.60
C ARG A 136 66.91 -3.89 -26.09
N ARG A 137 66.10 -3.25 -25.24
CA ARG A 137 66.40 -3.08 -23.79
C ARG A 137 65.35 -3.63 -22.79
N ALA A 138 64.24 -4.19 -23.26
CA ALA A 138 63.10 -4.57 -22.39
C ALA A 138 63.37 -5.77 -21.46
N TRP A 139 64.23 -6.71 -21.83
CA TRP A 139 64.38 -7.99 -21.13
C TRP A 139 65.02 -7.91 -19.73
N VAL A 140 65.82 -6.87 -19.45
CA VAL A 140 66.46 -6.71 -18.13
C VAL A 140 65.45 -6.24 -17.07
N LEU A 141 64.47 -5.41 -17.45
CA LEU A 141 63.41 -4.96 -16.54
C LEU A 141 62.37 -6.06 -16.27
N ALA A 142 62.14 -6.95 -17.24
CA ALA A 142 61.21 -8.08 -17.09
C ALA A 142 61.64 -9.05 -15.97
N ALA A 143 62.94 -9.29 -15.80
CA ALA A 143 63.45 -10.17 -14.73
C ALA A 143 63.22 -9.61 -13.33
N ALA A 144 63.43 -8.30 -13.13
CA ALA A 144 63.13 -7.62 -11.86
C ALA A 144 61.63 -7.63 -11.55
N LEU A 145 60.79 -7.37 -12.56
CA LEU A 145 59.34 -7.47 -12.44
C LEU A 145 58.90 -8.89 -12.05
N LEU A 146 59.42 -9.94 -12.69
CA LEU A 146 59.11 -11.33 -12.35
C LEU A 146 59.56 -11.72 -10.93
N ALA A 147 60.68 -11.19 -10.42
CA ALA A 147 61.08 -11.39 -9.02
C ALA A 147 60.10 -10.72 -8.05
N SER A 148 59.67 -9.48 -8.33
CA SER A 148 58.65 -8.79 -7.50
C SER A 148 57.27 -9.45 -7.58
N LEU A 149 56.90 -9.99 -8.76
CA LEU A 149 55.64 -10.71 -8.96
C LEU A 149 55.67 -12.08 -8.27
N GLY A 150 56.80 -12.78 -8.29
CA GLY A 150 57.02 -14.01 -7.52
C GLY A 150 56.94 -13.77 -6.01
N GLY A 151 57.49 -12.67 -5.50
CA GLY A 151 57.32 -12.24 -4.11
C GLY A 151 55.87 -11.92 -3.75
N ALA A 152 55.17 -11.17 -4.61
CA ALA A 152 53.75 -10.85 -4.41
C ALA A 152 52.86 -12.10 -4.43
N VAL A 153 53.11 -13.05 -5.36
CA VAL A 153 52.41 -14.33 -5.43
C VAL A 153 52.75 -15.21 -4.22
N ALA A 154 54.00 -15.23 -3.74
CA ALA A 154 54.38 -15.98 -2.54
C ALA A 154 53.70 -15.44 -1.25
N VAL A 155 53.50 -14.12 -1.15
CA VAL A 155 52.69 -13.54 -0.06
C VAL A 155 51.19 -13.85 -0.24
N HIS A 156 50.68 -13.81 -1.48
CA HIS A 156 49.27 -14.11 -1.77
C HIS A 156 48.91 -15.60 -1.65
N TRP A 157 49.89 -16.51 -1.78
CA TRP A 157 49.77 -17.95 -1.58
C TRP A 157 50.25 -18.41 -0.19
N TRP A 158 50.75 -17.50 0.64
CA TRP A 158 50.88 -17.75 2.07
C TRP A 158 49.46 -17.90 2.64
N PRO A 159 49.19 -18.89 3.52
CA PRO A 159 47.87 -19.06 4.10
C PRO A 159 47.59 -17.96 5.14
N HIS A 160 47.19 -16.79 4.66
CA HIS A 160 46.35 -15.87 5.44
C HIS A 160 45.07 -16.63 5.84
N ASP A 161 44.63 -16.50 7.09
CA ASP A 161 43.53 -17.28 7.64
C ASP A 161 42.28 -17.23 6.76
N GLY A 162 42.00 -18.34 6.06
CA GLY A 162 40.90 -18.44 5.12
C GLY A 162 39.52 -18.16 5.74
N ALA A 163 39.42 -18.25 7.07
CA ALA A 163 38.28 -17.78 7.84
C ALA A 163 37.96 -16.31 7.60
N ALA A 164 38.95 -15.40 7.49
CA ALA A 164 38.68 -13.97 7.28
C ALA A 164 38.05 -13.68 5.91
N ALA A 165 38.50 -14.36 4.84
CA ALA A 165 37.92 -14.21 3.50
C ALA A 165 36.56 -14.92 3.37
N ARG A 166 36.39 -16.08 4.02
CA ARG A 166 35.10 -16.81 4.07
C ARG A 166 34.06 -16.06 4.89
N ASP A 167 34.43 -15.51 6.05
CA ASP A 167 33.52 -14.72 6.88
C ASP A 167 33.20 -13.36 6.25
N ALA A 168 34.08 -12.79 5.41
CA ALA A 168 33.71 -11.65 4.57
C ALA A 168 32.62 -12.00 3.54
N ALA A 169 32.64 -13.21 2.99
CA ALA A 169 31.55 -13.71 2.12
C ALA A 169 30.30 -14.10 2.92
N ALA A 170 30.43 -14.66 4.13
CA ALA A 170 29.31 -14.95 5.01
C ALA A 170 28.62 -13.66 5.51
N ALA A 171 29.39 -12.60 5.75
CA ALA A 171 28.92 -11.27 6.12
C ALA A 171 28.34 -10.46 4.93
N ALA A 172 28.37 -10.99 3.70
CA ALA A 172 27.53 -10.48 2.62
C ALA A 172 26.05 -10.87 2.83
N ASN A 173 25.79 -12.02 3.48
CA ASN A 173 24.47 -12.43 3.95
C ASN A 173 24.16 -11.79 5.32
N ALA A 174 22.89 -11.87 5.75
CA ALA A 174 22.48 -11.23 6.99
C ALA A 174 23.04 -11.95 8.24
N LEU A 175 23.32 -11.19 9.29
CA LEU A 175 23.61 -11.69 10.63
C LEU A 175 22.32 -11.62 11.46
N VAL A 176 21.95 -12.74 12.09
CA VAL A 176 20.83 -12.83 13.02
C VAL A 176 21.38 -12.94 14.44
N VAL A 177 20.96 -12.03 15.34
CA VAL A 177 21.17 -12.19 16.78
C VAL A 177 19.95 -12.88 17.36
N LEU A 178 20.15 -14.05 17.97
CA LEU A 178 19.11 -14.79 18.67
C LEU A 178 18.87 -14.21 20.08
N PRO A 179 17.68 -14.47 20.68
CA PRO A 179 17.41 -14.26 22.09
C PRO A 179 18.53 -14.81 22.99
N ILE A 180 18.99 -14.01 23.95
CA ILE A 180 20.18 -14.31 24.75
C ILE A 180 19.75 -15.08 26.01
N ALA A 181 20.26 -16.29 26.23
CA ALA A 181 19.84 -17.10 27.36
C ALA A 181 20.25 -16.48 28.70
N VAL A 182 19.30 -16.26 29.62
CA VAL A 182 19.56 -15.64 30.92
C VAL A 182 19.83 -16.71 32.00
N ARG A 183 20.91 -16.53 32.77
CA ARG A 183 21.28 -17.32 33.95
C ARG A 183 21.46 -16.39 35.15
N ALA A 184 20.34 -15.86 35.62
CA ALA A 184 20.22 -14.93 36.74
C ALA A 184 18.80 -15.04 37.34
N ASP A 185 18.49 -14.21 38.33
CA ASP A 185 17.17 -14.16 38.96
C ASP A 185 16.06 -13.72 37.98
N ALA A 186 14.80 -14.07 38.29
CA ALA A 186 13.67 -13.88 37.37
C ALA A 186 13.43 -12.40 36.94
N ASP A 187 13.79 -11.44 37.79
CA ASP A 187 13.72 -10.00 37.48
C ASP A 187 14.68 -9.59 36.34
N ALA A 188 15.60 -10.47 35.95
CA ALA A 188 16.53 -10.28 34.83
C ALA A 188 16.00 -10.85 33.49
N ASN A 189 14.84 -11.52 33.45
CA ASN A 189 14.32 -12.19 32.24
C ASN A 189 14.19 -11.25 31.01
N TRP A 190 13.93 -9.96 31.22
CA TRP A 190 13.88 -8.97 30.14
C TRP A 190 15.21 -8.83 29.36
N LEU A 191 16.34 -9.24 29.94
CA LEU A 191 17.64 -9.24 29.27
C LEU A 191 17.68 -10.18 28.07
N GLU A 192 16.83 -11.21 27.99
CA GLU A 192 16.79 -12.15 26.86
C GLU A 192 16.61 -11.41 25.53
N LEU A 193 15.67 -10.47 25.49
CA LEU A 193 15.37 -9.66 24.31
C LEU A 193 16.02 -8.27 24.37
N GLY A 194 16.25 -7.71 25.56
CA GLY A 194 16.90 -6.41 25.74
C GLY A 194 18.40 -6.44 25.40
N ALA A 195 19.12 -7.51 25.76
CA ALA A 195 20.51 -7.71 25.34
C ALA A 195 20.59 -8.06 23.85
N MET A 196 19.67 -8.91 23.34
CA MET A 196 19.58 -9.24 21.91
C MET A 196 19.46 -7.97 21.04
N ASP A 197 18.53 -7.06 21.37
CA ASP A 197 18.33 -5.83 20.57
C ASP A 197 19.53 -4.87 20.67
N LEU A 198 20.12 -4.71 21.86
CA LEU A 198 21.33 -3.93 22.06
C LEU A 198 22.53 -4.47 21.27
N ILE A 199 22.75 -5.79 21.31
CA ILE A 199 23.83 -6.45 20.56
C ILE A 199 23.59 -6.29 19.06
N ALA A 200 22.34 -6.49 18.60
CA ALA A 200 21.99 -6.29 17.20
C ALA A 200 22.22 -4.84 16.72
N GLU A 201 21.90 -3.85 17.56
CA GLU A 201 22.13 -2.43 17.26
C GLU A 201 23.63 -2.09 17.18
N ARG A 202 24.44 -2.50 18.17
CA ARG A 202 25.90 -2.22 18.15
C ARG A 202 26.62 -2.93 17.01
N LEU A 203 26.27 -4.18 16.71
CA LEU A 203 26.80 -4.89 15.53
C LEU A 203 26.41 -4.17 14.22
N ARG A 204 25.19 -3.61 14.12
CA ARG A 204 24.76 -2.82 12.96
C ARG A 204 25.52 -1.48 12.87
N GLY A 205 25.72 -0.80 13.99
CA GLY A 205 26.53 0.42 14.10
C GLY A 205 28.00 0.20 13.70
N ALA A 206 28.54 -1.00 13.94
CA ALA A 206 29.86 -1.42 13.45
C ALA A 206 29.91 -1.74 11.93
N GLY A 207 28.81 -1.54 11.18
CA GLY A 207 28.76 -1.80 9.74
C GLY A 207 28.63 -3.28 9.37
N LEU A 208 27.87 -4.05 10.16
CA LEU A 208 27.40 -5.39 9.81
C LEU A 208 25.93 -5.34 9.34
N ARG A 209 25.59 -6.23 8.39
CA ARG A 209 24.21 -6.42 7.90
C ARG A 209 23.41 -7.23 8.91
N VAL A 210 22.86 -6.57 9.94
CA VAL A 210 22.15 -7.25 11.05
C VAL A 210 20.63 -7.13 10.91
N SER A 211 19.96 -8.28 10.77
CA SER A 211 18.51 -8.37 10.71
C SER A 211 17.85 -7.74 11.95
N PRO A 212 16.82 -6.91 11.82
CA PRO A 212 16.18 -6.26 12.97
C PRO A 212 15.55 -7.27 13.92
N SER A 213 15.72 -7.04 15.23
CA SER A 213 15.29 -7.95 16.29
C SER A 213 13.79 -8.22 16.30
N LYS A 214 12.97 -7.26 15.84
CA LYS A 214 11.54 -7.45 15.60
C LYS A 214 11.27 -8.55 14.57
N THR A 215 12.05 -8.62 13.50
CA THR A 215 11.95 -9.64 12.45
C THR A 215 12.39 -11.01 12.97
N VAL A 216 13.44 -11.06 13.79
CA VAL A 216 13.86 -12.29 14.49
C VAL A 216 12.76 -12.77 15.45
N VAL A 217 12.25 -11.90 16.32
CA VAL A 217 11.17 -12.22 17.27
C VAL A 217 9.88 -12.65 16.56
N THR A 218 9.57 -12.06 15.39
CA THR A 218 8.43 -12.50 14.57
C THR A 218 8.61 -13.95 14.12
N ALA A 219 9.79 -14.34 13.63
CA ALA A 219 10.06 -15.72 13.20
C ALA A 219 10.12 -16.75 14.35
N LEU A 220 10.61 -16.35 15.53
CA LEU A 220 10.83 -17.23 16.67
C LEU A 220 9.61 -17.35 17.62
N TYR A 221 8.75 -16.33 17.70
CA TYR A 221 7.63 -16.30 18.67
C TYR A 221 6.31 -15.79 18.07
N GLY A 222 6.30 -15.22 16.86
CA GLY A 222 5.13 -14.60 16.23
C GLY A 222 4.25 -15.54 15.40
N ALA A 223 4.42 -16.85 15.55
CA ALA A 223 3.84 -17.88 14.69
C ALA A 223 3.15 -19.00 15.49
N ASP A 224 2.09 -19.61 14.94
CA ASP A 224 1.48 -20.84 15.53
C ASP A 224 2.45 -22.04 15.51
N SER A 225 3.46 -21.99 14.63
CA SER A 225 4.55 -22.94 14.52
C SER A 225 5.86 -22.16 14.61
N PRO A 226 6.32 -21.79 15.82
CA PRO A 226 7.52 -20.99 16.02
C PRO A 226 8.76 -21.75 15.54
N VAL A 227 9.70 -21.04 14.90
CA VAL A 227 11.01 -21.61 14.61
C VAL A 227 11.77 -21.74 15.93
N ALA A 228 12.13 -22.96 16.32
CA ALA A 228 12.95 -23.18 17.51
C ALA A 228 14.30 -22.46 17.35
N PRO A 229 14.76 -21.65 18.33
CA PRO A 229 16.05 -20.94 18.21
C PRO A 229 17.26 -21.86 17.98
N THR A 230 17.15 -23.12 18.44
CA THR A 230 18.15 -24.17 18.25
C THR A 230 18.15 -24.80 16.85
N ASP A 231 17.08 -24.67 16.07
CA ASP A 231 17.04 -25.09 14.66
C ASP A 231 17.71 -24.04 13.78
N HIS A 232 19.04 -23.99 13.88
CA HIS A 232 19.86 -23.10 13.08
C HIS A 232 19.65 -23.28 11.57
N ALA A 233 19.24 -24.46 11.09
CA ALA A 233 18.96 -24.67 9.67
C ALA A 233 17.69 -23.93 9.24
N ARG A 234 16.61 -24.04 10.01
CA ARG A 234 15.35 -23.31 9.77
C ARG A 234 15.50 -21.81 9.99
N VAL A 235 16.23 -21.38 11.02
CA VAL A 235 16.56 -19.95 11.24
C VAL A 235 17.27 -19.36 10.02
N ARG A 236 18.28 -20.06 9.46
CA ARG A 236 18.97 -19.61 8.23
C ARG A 236 18.03 -19.53 7.03
N ALA A 237 17.17 -20.53 6.84
CA ALA A 237 16.24 -20.59 5.71
C ALA A 237 15.15 -19.49 5.76
N VAL A 238 14.65 -19.15 6.96
CA VAL A 238 13.58 -18.15 7.14
C VAL A 238 14.12 -16.71 7.16
N LEU A 239 15.31 -16.48 7.73
CA LEU A 239 15.87 -15.12 7.91
C LEU A 239 17.02 -14.77 6.94
N GLY A 240 17.44 -15.69 6.06
CA GLY A 240 18.56 -15.46 5.13
C GLY A 240 19.93 -15.35 5.82
N ALA A 241 20.10 -16.02 6.97
CA ALA A 241 21.22 -15.79 7.87
C ALA A 241 22.53 -16.45 7.40
N GLY A 242 23.53 -15.64 7.05
CA GLY A 242 24.92 -16.08 6.85
C GLY A 242 25.61 -16.41 8.17
N LEU A 243 25.34 -15.60 9.20
CA LEU A 243 25.84 -15.81 10.56
C LEU A 243 24.68 -15.81 11.56
N ILE A 244 24.73 -16.73 12.53
CA ILE A 244 23.83 -16.74 13.70
C ILE A 244 24.66 -16.40 14.92
N VAL A 245 24.28 -15.38 15.67
CA VAL A 245 24.85 -15.02 16.97
C VAL A 245 23.91 -15.53 18.05
N GLN A 246 24.40 -16.46 18.87
CA GLN A 246 23.76 -16.89 20.10
C GLN A 246 24.58 -16.42 21.31
N GLY A 247 24.00 -16.41 22.50
CA GLY A 247 24.74 -16.03 23.70
C GLY A 247 24.08 -16.40 25.02
N VAL A 248 24.80 -16.13 26.10
CA VAL A 248 24.36 -16.30 27.49
C VAL A 248 24.71 -15.04 28.28
N VAL A 249 23.75 -14.53 29.07
CA VAL A 249 24.01 -13.56 30.14
C VAL A 249 23.95 -14.29 31.48
N ALA A 250 24.98 -14.18 32.32
CA ALA A 250 25.02 -14.81 33.64
C ALA A 250 25.39 -13.80 34.74
N SER A 251 24.74 -13.91 35.90
CA SER A 251 25.12 -13.16 37.10
C SER A 251 26.04 -14.01 37.99
N ALA A 252 27.12 -13.41 38.54
CA ALA A 252 28.09 -14.08 39.39
C ALA A 252 28.61 -13.13 40.47
N GLY A 253 27.79 -12.92 41.52
CA GLY A 253 27.99 -11.89 42.53
C GLY A 253 27.70 -10.50 41.95
N GLU A 254 28.48 -9.49 42.33
CA GLU A 254 28.35 -8.11 41.84
C GLU A 254 28.83 -7.91 40.37
N ARG A 255 28.95 -8.99 39.58
CA ARG A 255 29.42 -8.92 38.19
C ARG A 255 28.62 -9.79 37.24
N TRP A 256 28.28 -9.20 36.11
CA TRP A 256 27.59 -9.82 34.99
C TRP A 256 28.60 -10.25 33.94
N THR A 257 28.41 -11.46 33.40
CA THR A 257 29.22 -12.02 32.32
C THR A 257 28.34 -12.26 31.11
N VAL A 258 28.77 -11.81 29.92
CA VAL A 258 28.08 -12.07 28.66
C VAL A 258 29.02 -12.82 27.73
N GLU A 259 28.58 -13.99 27.28
CA GLU A 259 29.27 -14.83 26.30
C GLU A 259 28.48 -14.81 24.98
N LEU A 260 29.14 -14.48 23.88
CA LEU A 260 28.55 -14.52 22.53
C LEU A 260 29.32 -15.47 21.63
N ALA A 261 28.60 -16.17 20.75
CA ALA A 261 29.16 -17.04 19.72
C ALA A 261 28.48 -16.76 18.37
N ALA A 262 29.25 -16.22 17.41
CA ALA A 262 28.84 -16.19 16.00
C ALA A 262 29.14 -17.56 15.36
N LEU A 263 28.16 -18.10 14.63
CA LEU A 263 28.19 -19.41 13.98
C LEU A 263 28.05 -19.27 12.46
N GLY A 264 29.01 -19.81 11.72
CA GLY A 264 28.98 -20.00 10.26
C GLY A 264 28.08 -21.17 9.83
N ALA A 265 27.69 -21.18 8.56
CA ALA A 265 26.95 -22.31 7.98
C ALA A 265 27.85 -23.53 7.68
N ASP A 266 29.17 -23.32 7.65
CA ASP A 266 30.23 -24.31 7.51
C ASP A 266 30.69 -24.91 8.85
N GLY A 267 30.10 -24.49 9.97
CA GLY A 267 30.51 -24.89 11.32
C GLY A 267 31.64 -24.05 11.93
N ALA A 268 32.16 -23.02 11.24
CA ALA A 268 33.06 -22.07 11.85
C ALA A 268 32.37 -21.36 13.03
N SER A 269 33.12 -21.04 14.10
CA SER A 269 32.59 -20.19 15.18
C SER A 269 33.62 -19.23 15.75
N ARG A 270 33.18 -18.00 16.02
CA ARG A 270 33.95 -16.96 16.70
C ARG A 270 33.27 -16.66 18.04
N ARG A 271 33.99 -16.80 19.15
CA ARG A 271 33.45 -16.63 20.52
C ARG A 271 34.14 -15.47 21.22
N VAL A 272 33.37 -14.72 22.00
CA VAL A 272 33.86 -13.63 22.86
C VAL A 272 33.15 -13.65 24.21
N GLN A 273 33.80 -13.10 25.23
CA GLN A 273 33.27 -12.97 26.58
C GLN A 273 33.61 -11.57 27.12
N ALA A 274 32.66 -10.91 27.77
CA ALA A 274 32.87 -9.67 28.52
C ALA A 274 32.34 -9.84 29.95
N ARG A 275 32.95 -9.13 30.91
CA ARG A 275 32.53 -9.15 32.32
C ARG A 275 32.58 -7.76 32.94
N GLU A 276 31.43 -7.26 33.37
CA GLU A 276 31.20 -5.89 33.83
C GLU A 276 30.35 -5.86 35.11
N ALA A 277 30.20 -4.69 35.73
CA ALA A 277 29.32 -4.49 36.88
C ALA A 277 27.82 -4.41 36.51
N ASP A 278 27.50 -4.15 35.23
CA ASP A 278 26.13 -3.99 34.72
C ASP A 278 25.92 -4.86 33.45
N PRO A 279 24.75 -5.50 33.26
CA PRO A 279 24.50 -6.42 32.15
C PRO A 279 24.36 -5.73 30.78
N ILE A 280 23.90 -4.48 30.73
CA ILE A 280 23.83 -3.69 29.49
C ILE A 280 25.25 -3.32 29.06
N ARG A 281 26.13 -2.92 30.00
CA ARG A 281 27.55 -2.69 29.70
C ARG A 281 28.26 -3.99 29.28
N ALA A 282 28.01 -5.11 29.98
CA ALA A 282 28.56 -6.41 29.61
C ALA A 282 28.16 -6.82 28.18
N ALA A 283 26.88 -6.67 27.83
CA ALA A 283 26.37 -6.98 26.49
C ALA A 283 26.92 -6.04 25.42
N ALA A 284 27.09 -4.74 25.72
CA ALA A 284 27.68 -3.77 24.82
C ALA A 284 29.16 -4.11 24.50
N VAL A 285 29.97 -4.35 25.52
CA VAL A 285 31.39 -4.74 25.37
C VAL A 285 31.51 -6.10 24.65
N ALA A 286 30.62 -7.05 24.93
CA ALA A 286 30.60 -8.32 24.19
C ALA A 286 30.25 -8.14 22.70
N ALA A 287 29.29 -7.27 22.36
CA ALA A 287 28.95 -6.94 20.97
C ALA A 287 30.12 -6.28 20.24
N ASP A 288 30.83 -5.37 20.90
CA ASP A 288 32.01 -4.68 20.37
C ASP A 288 33.19 -5.62 20.14
N LEU A 289 33.46 -6.51 21.11
CA LEU A 289 34.45 -7.59 20.95
C LEU A 289 34.06 -8.51 19.79
N LEU A 290 32.77 -8.80 19.59
CA LEU A 290 32.31 -9.63 18.48
C LEU A 290 32.44 -8.90 17.13
N ALA A 291 32.16 -7.60 17.06
CA ALA A 291 32.40 -6.78 15.88
C ALA A 291 33.90 -6.75 15.50
N ALA A 292 34.78 -6.54 16.48
CA ALA A 292 36.23 -6.63 16.30
C ALA A 292 36.65 -8.03 15.85
N ALA A 293 36.12 -9.09 16.47
CA ALA A 293 36.38 -10.47 16.06
C ALA A 293 35.87 -10.79 14.65
N LEU A 294 34.86 -10.07 14.13
CA LEU A 294 34.33 -10.17 12.77
C LEU A 294 35.01 -9.20 11.77
N GLY A 295 36.09 -8.52 12.14
CA GLY A 295 36.81 -7.61 11.24
C GLY A 295 36.07 -6.30 10.96
N ARG A 296 35.38 -5.76 11.97
CA ARG A 296 34.78 -4.42 11.97
C ARG A 296 35.33 -3.58 13.12
N ARG A 297 35.13 -2.27 13.03
CA ARG A 297 35.47 -1.34 14.14
C ARG A 297 34.25 -1.20 15.05
N PRO A 298 34.41 -1.33 16.39
CA PRO A 298 33.32 -1.11 17.35
C PRO A 298 32.69 0.29 17.27
N ALA A 299 31.45 0.39 17.74
CA ALA A 299 30.62 1.61 17.68
C ALA A 299 30.86 2.59 18.85
N GLY A 300 32.14 2.82 19.22
CA GLY A 300 32.56 3.84 20.20
C GLY A 300 32.18 3.57 21.67
N ASP A 301 32.74 4.36 22.59
CA ASP A 301 32.57 4.18 24.05
C ASP A 301 31.21 4.70 24.60
N ASP A 302 30.27 5.14 23.75
CA ASP A 302 28.95 5.69 24.12
C ASP A 302 27.97 4.67 24.75
N ALA A 303 28.48 3.56 25.30
CA ALA A 303 27.74 2.64 26.16
C ALA A 303 27.54 3.22 27.57
N GLY A 304 26.88 4.39 27.65
CA GLY A 304 26.55 5.08 28.90
C GLY A 304 25.81 4.17 29.88
N SER A 305 26.33 4.05 31.10
CA SER A 305 25.86 3.14 32.15
C SER A 305 24.58 3.63 32.85
N ASP A 306 23.74 4.36 32.13
CA ASP A 306 22.69 5.18 32.69
C ASP A 306 21.41 4.38 32.95
N ALA A 307 20.78 4.63 34.09
CA ALA A 307 19.53 3.98 34.47
C ALA A 307 18.41 4.22 33.44
N VAL A 308 18.43 5.35 32.74
CA VAL A 308 17.51 5.69 31.64
C VAL A 308 17.65 4.70 30.49
N GLN A 309 18.89 4.41 30.06
CA GLN A 309 19.15 3.47 28.96
C GLN A 309 18.73 2.03 29.34
N ARG A 310 18.95 1.63 30.61
CA ARG A 310 18.46 0.36 31.13
C ARG A 310 16.93 0.25 31.05
N ARG A 311 16.18 1.29 31.47
CA ARG A 311 14.71 1.35 31.32
C ARG A 311 14.27 1.37 29.85
N MET A 312 14.98 2.06 28.96
CA MET A 312 14.69 2.11 27.52
C MET A 312 14.82 0.74 26.83
N GLN A 313 15.73 -0.11 27.30
CA GLN A 313 15.89 -1.50 26.85
C GLN A 313 14.88 -2.45 27.50
N GLN A 314 14.53 -2.28 28.77
CA GLN A 314 13.40 -2.99 29.40
C GLN A 314 12.08 -2.73 28.64
N ALA A 315 11.80 -1.47 28.31
CA ALA A 315 10.65 -1.10 27.49
C ALA A 315 10.73 -1.67 26.06
N GLN A 316 11.93 -1.91 25.52
CA GLN A 316 12.10 -2.55 24.22
C GLN A 316 11.77 -4.04 24.26
N ALA A 317 12.26 -4.77 25.26
CA ALA A 317 11.93 -6.20 25.44
C ALA A 317 10.40 -6.40 25.51
N ALA A 318 9.71 -5.60 26.32
CA ALA A 318 8.24 -5.59 26.40
C ALA A 318 7.58 -5.14 25.07
N SER A 319 8.17 -4.19 24.34
CA SER A 319 7.66 -3.75 23.02
C SER A 319 7.79 -4.81 21.93
N LEU A 320 8.78 -5.71 22.02
CA LEU A 320 9.02 -6.81 21.09
C LEU A 320 8.01 -7.96 21.32
N THR A 321 7.69 -8.29 22.58
CA THR A 321 6.64 -9.27 22.95
C THR A 321 5.22 -8.69 22.93
N ASN A 322 5.04 -7.49 22.36
CA ASN A 322 3.78 -6.75 22.25
C ASN A 322 3.09 -6.41 23.59
N GLN A 323 3.83 -6.39 24.70
CA GLN A 323 3.37 -6.00 26.03
C GLN A 323 3.38 -4.46 26.18
N LEU A 324 2.56 -3.78 25.38
CA LEU A 324 2.62 -2.33 25.18
C LEU A 324 2.42 -1.51 26.47
N GLU A 325 1.50 -1.93 27.35
CA GLU A 325 1.28 -1.22 28.62
C GLU A 325 2.41 -1.44 29.63
N LEU A 326 3.06 -2.61 29.63
CA LEU A 326 4.25 -2.82 30.46
C LEU A 326 5.39 -1.90 29.98
N ALA A 327 5.64 -1.85 28.67
CA ALA A 327 6.62 -0.93 28.07
C ALA A 327 6.32 0.54 28.42
N ARG A 328 5.04 0.92 28.43
CA ARG A 328 4.57 2.28 28.77
C ARG A 328 4.76 2.61 30.25
N THR A 329 4.47 1.67 31.16
CA THR A 329 4.74 1.83 32.60
C THR A 329 6.24 1.98 32.87
N ILE A 330 7.08 1.12 32.29
CA ILE A 330 8.55 1.15 32.45
C ILE A 330 9.16 2.52 32.10
N LEU A 331 8.58 3.23 31.12
CA LEU A 331 8.98 4.58 30.70
C LEU A 331 8.32 5.70 31.52
N ASN A 332 7.12 5.49 32.06
CA ASN A 332 6.46 6.46 32.95
C ASN A 332 7.07 6.51 34.36
N ASP A 333 7.67 5.41 34.82
CA ASP A 333 8.49 5.33 36.04
C ASP A 333 9.75 6.21 36.02
N LEU A 334 10.16 6.70 34.83
CA LEU A 334 11.39 7.48 34.72
C LEU A 334 11.30 8.82 35.45
N PRO A 335 12.41 9.34 36.01
CA PRO A 335 12.47 10.69 36.53
C PRO A 335 11.97 11.71 35.50
N GLU A 336 11.35 12.80 35.97
CA GLU A 336 10.75 13.80 35.08
C GLU A 336 11.75 14.40 34.08
N SER A 337 12.99 14.65 34.53
CA SER A 337 14.12 15.08 33.70
C SER A 337 14.54 14.09 32.61
N ALA A 338 14.18 12.80 32.73
CA ALA A 338 14.36 11.80 31.69
C ALA A 338 13.12 11.65 30.80
N ARG A 339 11.90 11.89 31.34
CA ARG A 339 10.65 11.86 30.58
C ARG A 339 10.46 13.05 29.63
N THR A 340 11.22 14.13 29.81
CA THR A 340 11.28 15.26 28.86
C THR A 340 12.11 14.97 27.60
N LEU A 341 12.98 13.95 27.62
CA LEU A 341 13.89 13.63 26.50
C LEU A 341 13.11 13.26 25.21
N PRO A 342 13.55 13.73 24.03
CA PRO A 342 12.84 13.49 22.77
C PRO A 342 12.60 12.01 22.46
N ASP A 343 13.59 11.13 22.68
CA ASP A 343 13.45 9.69 22.43
C ASP A 343 12.43 9.01 23.35
N VAL A 344 12.38 9.39 24.64
CA VAL A 344 11.40 8.81 25.59
C VAL A 344 9.98 9.22 25.20
N ARG A 345 9.78 10.50 24.83
CA ARG A 345 8.48 11.03 24.36
C ARG A 345 8.03 10.39 23.05
N LEU A 346 8.95 10.25 22.09
CA LEU A 346 8.70 9.55 20.83
C LEU A 346 8.31 8.09 21.06
N ARG A 347 9.00 7.40 21.98
CA ARG A 347 8.74 6.00 22.32
C ARG A 347 7.36 5.82 22.96
N LEU A 348 6.97 6.70 23.89
CA LEU A 348 5.62 6.73 24.47
C LEU A 348 4.55 6.97 23.39
N ALA A 349 4.81 7.86 22.43
CA ALA A 349 3.89 8.12 21.33
C ALA A 349 3.74 6.95 20.34
N ASP A 350 4.81 6.19 20.03
CA ASP A 350 4.70 4.93 19.26
C ASP A 350 3.91 3.86 20.03
N LEU A 351 4.14 3.73 21.34
CA LEU A 351 3.36 2.81 22.17
C LEU A 351 1.87 3.16 22.18
N ASP A 352 1.51 4.44 22.36
CA ASP A 352 0.12 4.89 22.28
C ASP A 352 -0.47 4.73 20.86
N PHE A 353 0.34 4.92 19.81
CA PHE A 353 -0.07 4.69 18.42
C PHE A 353 -0.35 3.20 18.13
N ARG A 354 0.51 2.30 18.62
CA ARG A 354 0.39 0.84 18.50
C ARG A 354 -0.77 0.29 19.34
N ALA A 355 -1.01 0.86 20.51
CA ALA A 355 -2.12 0.50 21.41
C ALA A 355 -3.48 1.11 21.03
N GLY A 356 -3.62 1.67 19.82
CA GLY A 356 -4.89 2.22 19.32
C GLY A 356 -5.25 3.62 19.84
N ARG A 357 -4.46 4.21 20.75
CA ARG A 357 -4.71 5.53 21.37
C ARG A 357 -4.29 6.69 20.44
N HIS A 358 -4.77 6.67 19.20
CA HIS A 358 -4.35 7.57 18.13
C HIS A 358 -4.55 9.06 18.42
N ALA A 359 -5.50 9.43 19.29
CA ALA A 359 -5.66 10.81 19.75
C ALA A 359 -4.49 11.26 20.65
N GLN A 360 -4.13 10.45 21.65
CA GLN A 360 -3.03 10.71 22.58
C GLN A 360 -1.68 10.72 21.84
N ALA A 361 -1.48 9.76 20.93
CA ALA A 361 -0.28 9.71 20.09
C ALA A 361 -0.13 10.95 19.20
N ALA A 362 -1.22 11.46 18.61
CA ALA A 362 -1.18 12.70 17.83
C ALA A 362 -0.81 13.91 18.69
N GLU A 363 -1.47 14.10 19.83
CA GLU A 363 -1.19 15.22 20.73
C GLU A 363 0.26 15.18 21.27
N ALA A 364 0.76 13.98 21.61
CA ALA A 364 2.13 13.79 22.05
C ALA A 364 3.16 14.10 20.96
N VAL A 365 2.89 13.73 19.70
CA VAL A 365 3.79 14.01 18.55
C VAL A 365 3.77 15.49 18.16
N GLU A 366 2.61 16.17 18.19
CA GLU A 366 2.56 17.62 17.95
C GLU A 366 3.34 18.38 19.04
N ARG A 367 3.12 18.04 20.32
CA ARG A 367 3.89 18.59 21.45
C ARG A 367 5.39 18.21 21.41
N LEU A 368 5.79 17.21 20.64
CA LEU A 368 7.17 16.81 20.45
C LEU A 368 7.82 17.53 19.25
N LEU A 369 7.09 17.73 18.15
CA LEU A 369 7.58 18.43 16.96
C LEU A 369 7.63 19.96 17.12
N ALA A 370 6.82 20.51 18.04
CA ALA A 370 6.89 21.90 18.47
C ALA A 370 8.07 22.21 19.42
N ASP A 371 8.77 21.18 19.93
CA ASP A 371 9.86 21.35 20.89
C ASP A 371 11.18 21.73 20.17
N PRO A 372 11.82 22.87 20.49
CA PRO A 372 13.10 23.26 19.90
C PRO A 372 14.20 22.19 20.06
N ALA A 373 14.17 21.39 21.12
CA ALA A 373 15.17 20.35 21.37
C ALA A 373 15.19 19.27 20.27
N ILE A 374 14.05 18.96 19.63
CA ILE A 374 14.03 18.00 18.51
C ILE A 374 14.59 18.60 17.21
N GLY A 375 14.85 19.91 17.16
CA GLY A 375 15.58 20.55 16.06
C GLY A 375 17.02 20.04 15.94
N GLY A 376 17.68 19.74 17.07
CA GLY A 376 19.03 19.18 17.10
C GLY A 376 19.11 17.65 16.97
N ALA A 377 17.97 16.95 16.93
CA ALA A 377 17.89 15.49 16.98
C ALA A 377 17.25 14.92 15.68
N PRO A 378 18.01 14.79 14.58
CA PRO A 378 17.44 14.51 13.26
C PRO A 378 16.75 13.14 13.16
N ILE A 379 17.29 12.08 13.77
CA ILE A 379 16.67 10.74 13.73
C ILE A 379 15.33 10.73 14.51
N PRO A 380 15.26 11.21 15.78
CA PRO A 380 13.98 11.41 16.46
C PRO A 380 13.00 12.31 15.71
N ARG A 381 13.47 13.40 15.07
CA ARG A 381 12.65 14.30 14.26
C ARG A 381 12.03 13.59 13.06
N GLY A 382 12.82 12.83 12.30
CA GLY A 382 12.36 12.05 11.15
C GLY A 382 11.34 10.96 11.54
N ARG A 383 11.58 10.28 12.67
CA ARG A 383 10.63 9.31 13.25
C ARG A 383 9.31 9.98 13.69
N ALA A 384 9.39 11.12 14.38
CA ALA A 384 8.21 11.87 14.83
C ALA A 384 7.37 12.39 13.64
N LEU A 385 8.02 12.93 12.60
CA LEU A 385 7.36 13.32 11.35
C LEU A 385 6.70 12.12 10.66
N THR A 386 7.39 10.97 10.58
CA THR A 386 6.83 9.72 10.02
C THR A 386 5.59 9.25 10.79
N LEU A 387 5.62 9.36 12.12
CA LEU A 387 4.49 9.01 12.99
C LEU A 387 3.30 9.98 12.81
N ARG A 388 3.56 11.29 12.69
CA ARG A 388 2.51 12.30 12.41
C ARG A 388 1.87 12.10 11.05
N GLY A 389 2.67 11.86 10.00
CA GLY A 389 2.16 11.59 8.66
C GLY A 389 1.30 10.32 8.60
N ASN A 390 1.69 9.27 9.35
CA ASN A 390 0.91 8.04 9.48
C ASN A 390 -0.43 8.28 10.23
N LEU A 391 -0.44 9.14 11.25
CA LEU A 391 -1.65 9.57 11.97
C LEU A 391 -2.59 10.42 11.10
N LYS A 392 -2.04 11.31 10.27
CA LYS A 392 -2.81 12.09 9.27
C LYS A 392 -3.42 11.20 8.19
N PHE A 393 -2.65 10.24 7.66
CA PHE A 393 -3.14 9.24 6.72
C PHE A 393 -4.35 8.46 7.27
N ARG A 394 -4.32 8.05 8.56
CA ARG A 394 -5.49 7.40 9.20
C ARG A 394 -6.74 8.30 9.30
N ARG A 395 -6.59 9.62 9.19
CA ARG A 395 -7.67 10.63 9.23
C ARG A 395 -8.06 11.09 7.81
N SER A 396 -7.59 10.42 6.78
CA SER A 396 -7.74 10.79 5.36
C SER A 396 -7.12 12.15 4.97
N ASP A 397 -6.29 12.75 5.84
CA ASP A 397 -5.44 13.89 5.49
C ASP A 397 -4.21 13.38 4.72
N PHE A 398 -4.43 12.95 3.48
CA PHE A 398 -3.38 12.41 2.63
C PHE A 398 -2.38 13.49 2.18
N ALA A 399 -2.82 14.73 2.02
CA ALA A 399 -1.97 15.87 1.66
C ALA A 399 -1.01 16.25 2.79
N GLY A 400 -1.52 16.45 4.01
CA GLY A 400 -0.71 16.70 5.19
C GLY A 400 0.14 15.50 5.60
N ALA A 401 -0.29 14.27 5.28
CA ALA A 401 0.52 13.07 5.43
C ALA A 401 1.73 13.08 4.49
N VAL A 402 1.54 13.34 3.19
CA VAL A 402 2.65 13.45 2.23
C VAL A 402 3.61 14.58 2.63
N ALA A 403 3.11 15.74 3.06
CA ALA A 403 3.96 16.86 3.51
C ALA A 403 4.86 16.48 4.71
N ASP A 404 4.31 15.81 5.73
CA ASP A 404 5.10 15.33 6.87
C ASP A 404 6.11 14.24 6.46
N LEU A 405 5.75 13.39 5.49
CA LEU A 405 6.58 12.27 5.05
C LEU A 405 7.67 12.71 4.07
N ASP A 406 7.44 13.75 3.27
CA ASP A 406 8.49 14.44 2.51
C ASP A 406 9.49 15.13 3.44
N ALA A 407 9.02 15.79 4.50
CA ALA A 407 9.88 16.34 5.54
C ALA A 407 10.65 15.26 6.32
N ALA A 408 10.03 14.11 6.62
CA ALA A 408 10.68 12.98 7.26
C ALA A 408 11.81 12.41 6.40
N VAL A 409 11.54 12.16 5.11
CA VAL A 409 12.54 11.66 4.15
C VAL A 409 13.70 12.65 4.01
N GLY A 410 13.43 13.95 3.81
CA GLY A 410 14.50 14.95 3.67
C GLY A 410 15.44 15.06 4.88
N VAL A 411 14.94 14.79 6.10
CA VAL A 411 15.79 14.68 7.30
C VAL A 411 16.55 13.34 7.34
N LEU A 412 15.88 12.22 7.04
CA LEU A 412 16.43 10.87 7.18
C LEU A 412 17.42 10.48 6.07
N GLU A 413 17.38 11.14 4.91
CA GLU A 413 18.34 10.96 3.80
C GLU A 413 19.78 11.36 4.16
N HIS A 414 19.95 12.26 5.14
CA HIS A 414 21.23 12.89 5.47
C HIS A 414 21.87 12.35 6.75
N VAL A 415 21.35 11.23 7.28
CA VAL A 415 21.80 10.59 8.53
C VAL A 415 21.90 9.06 8.36
N PRO A 416 22.72 8.36 9.17
CA PRO A 416 22.90 6.91 9.08
C PRO A 416 21.71 6.11 9.67
N ALA A 417 20.49 6.40 9.24
CA ALA A 417 19.25 5.76 9.69
C ALA A 417 18.46 5.10 8.54
N PRO A 418 19.07 4.14 7.81
CA PRO A 418 18.47 3.57 6.60
C PRO A 418 17.11 2.90 6.83
N LEU A 419 16.92 2.21 7.95
CA LEU A 419 15.65 1.54 8.26
C LEU A 419 14.50 2.53 8.51
N ASP A 420 14.79 3.66 9.15
CA ASP A 420 13.82 4.75 9.35
C ASP A 420 13.49 5.43 8.02
N LEU A 421 14.49 5.66 7.16
CA LEU A 421 14.29 6.16 5.81
C LEU A 421 13.41 5.20 4.97
N ALA A 422 13.63 3.90 5.07
CA ALA A 422 12.82 2.89 4.38
C ALA A 422 11.36 2.88 4.87
N ASP A 423 11.13 3.02 6.19
CA ASP A 423 9.77 3.15 6.74
C ASP A 423 9.10 4.47 6.31
N ALA A 424 9.82 5.59 6.33
CA ALA A 424 9.32 6.88 5.86
C ALA A 424 8.93 6.83 4.37
N LEU A 425 9.79 6.27 3.52
CA LEU A 425 9.51 6.03 2.10
C LEU A 425 8.29 5.10 1.90
N THR A 426 8.19 4.00 2.65
CA THR A 426 7.06 3.06 2.56
C THR A 426 5.74 3.74 2.93
N ARG A 427 5.73 4.63 3.94
CA ARG A 427 4.56 5.44 4.30
C ARG A 427 4.27 6.51 3.25
N ARG A 428 5.31 7.19 2.72
CA ARG A 428 5.15 8.23 1.69
C ARG A 428 4.56 7.64 0.42
N GLY A 429 5.01 6.46 0.00
CA GLY A 429 4.50 5.78 -1.18
C GLY A 429 3.02 5.44 -1.08
N LEU A 430 2.56 4.99 0.09
CA LEU A 430 1.15 4.75 0.39
C LEU A 430 0.32 6.06 0.40
N ALA A 431 0.85 7.13 1.00
CA ALA A 431 0.17 8.43 1.06
C ALA A 431 0.08 9.10 -0.33
N ARG A 432 1.11 8.98 -1.15
CA ARG A 432 1.12 9.41 -2.56
C ARG A 432 0.15 8.59 -3.41
N ALA A 433 0.07 7.27 -3.18
CA ALA A 433 -0.92 6.42 -3.85
C ALA A 433 -2.37 6.88 -3.60
N ALA A 434 -2.71 7.23 -2.35
CA ALA A 434 -4.02 7.77 -2.00
C ALA A 434 -4.32 9.16 -2.63
N LEU A 435 -3.29 9.94 -2.98
CA LEU A 435 -3.42 11.17 -3.79
C LEU A 435 -3.37 10.92 -5.30
N PHE A 436 -3.36 9.65 -5.74
CA PHE A 436 -3.16 9.22 -7.12
C PHE A 436 -1.82 9.68 -7.75
N ASP A 437 -0.79 9.99 -6.94
CA ASP A 437 0.61 10.05 -7.39
C ASP A 437 1.20 8.64 -7.37
N LEU A 438 0.73 7.83 -8.31
CA LEU A 438 1.06 6.41 -8.39
C LEU A 438 2.50 6.17 -8.88
N ASP A 439 3.12 7.15 -9.55
CA ASP A 439 4.53 7.09 -9.98
C ASP A 439 5.49 7.47 -8.83
N GLY A 440 5.21 8.54 -8.09
CA GLY A 440 5.94 8.85 -6.86
C GLY A 440 5.83 7.73 -5.83
N GLY A 441 4.64 7.12 -5.73
CA GLY A 441 4.42 5.90 -4.93
C GLY A 441 5.29 4.71 -5.36
N ALA A 442 5.32 4.39 -6.66
CA ALA A 442 6.14 3.31 -7.19
C ALA A 442 7.64 3.55 -6.97
N SER A 443 8.12 4.79 -7.11
CA SER A 443 9.51 5.18 -6.85
C SER A 443 9.89 5.02 -5.37
N ASP A 444 9.01 5.43 -4.46
CA ASP A 444 9.27 5.35 -3.02
C ASP A 444 9.34 3.90 -2.52
N TYR A 445 8.42 3.03 -2.97
CA TYR A 445 8.50 1.59 -2.69
C TYR A 445 9.77 0.95 -3.28
N SER A 446 10.12 1.25 -4.52
CA SER A 446 11.33 0.70 -5.17
C SER A 446 12.60 1.00 -4.38
N ARG A 447 12.69 2.21 -3.82
CA ARG A 447 13.82 2.63 -2.97
C ARG A 447 13.78 2.04 -1.56
N ALA A 448 12.59 1.97 -0.95
CA ALA A 448 12.40 1.31 0.35
C ALA A 448 12.78 -0.18 0.30
N ARG A 449 12.45 -0.87 -0.81
CA ARG A 449 12.81 -2.27 -1.08
C ARG A 449 14.32 -2.46 -1.04
N LEU A 450 15.06 -1.68 -1.84
CA LEU A 450 16.52 -1.78 -1.92
C LEU A 450 17.18 -1.61 -0.54
N ILE A 451 16.68 -0.68 0.27
CA ILE A 451 17.22 -0.45 1.62
C ILE A 451 16.89 -1.63 2.57
N ALA A 452 15.67 -2.18 2.50
CA ALA A 452 15.27 -3.34 3.30
C ALA A 452 16.03 -4.63 2.91
N GLU A 453 16.25 -4.85 1.61
CA GLU A 453 17.11 -5.91 1.09
C GLU A 453 18.54 -5.72 1.59
N GLN A 454 19.15 -4.53 1.42
CA GLN A 454 20.50 -4.23 1.89
C GLN A 454 20.66 -4.44 3.40
N ALA A 455 19.66 -4.07 4.21
CA ALA A 455 19.68 -4.29 5.65
C ALA A 455 19.52 -5.75 6.09
N GLY A 456 19.01 -6.63 5.21
CA GLY A 456 18.75 -8.03 5.56
C GLY A 456 17.47 -8.22 6.38
N ASP A 457 16.40 -7.49 6.04
CA ASP A 457 15.11 -7.53 6.73
C ASP A 457 13.99 -8.10 5.83
N PRO A 458 13.78 -9.43 5.79
CA PRO A 458 12.75 -10.05 4.95
C PRO A 458 11.33 -9.61 5.33
N LEU A 459 11.07 -9.25 6.60
CA LEU A 459 9.75 -8.76 7.03
C LEU A 459 9.46 -7.38 6.45
N ARG A 460 10.45 -6.47 6.43
CA ARG A 460 10.28 -5.14 5.81
C ARG A 460 10.21 -5.23 4.28
N VAL A 461 10.99 -6.13 3.65
CA VAL A 461 10.82 -6.45 2.22
C VAL A 461 9.37 -6.89 1.95
N ALA A 462 8.82 -7.83 2.71
CA ALA A 462 7.43 -8.29 2.54
C ALA A 462 6.39 -7.17 2.70
N HIS A 463 6.62 -6.18 3.57
CA HIS A 463 5.75 -5.00 3.70
C HIS A 463 5.84 -4.06 2.49
N VAL A 464 7.03 -3.89 1.91
CA VAL A 464 7.21 -3.06 0.70
C VAL A 464 6.62 -3.74 -0.54
N GLU A 465 6.90 -5.02 -0.74
CA GLU A 465 6.34 -5.84 -1.83
C GLU A 465 4.80 -5.88 -1.76
N ALA A 466 4.23 -6.04 -0.57
CA ALA A 466 2.79 -5.96 -0.35
C ALA A 466 2.21 -4.59 -0.75
N GLY A 467 2.84 -3.49 -0.33
CA GLY A 467 2.41 -2.13 -0.69
C GLY A 467 2.50 -1.86 -2.19
N PHE A 468 3.57 -2.29 -2.85
CA PHE A 468 3.75 -2.13 -4.29
C PHE A 468 2.77 -3.00 -5.11
N GLY A 469 2.49 -4.22 -4.65
CA GLY A 469 1.50 -5.11 -5.26
C GLY A 469 0.08 -4.53 -5.18
N LEU A 470 -0.31 -4.02 -4.01
CA LEU A 470 -1.59 -3.31 -3.84
C LEU A 470 -1.69 -2.08 -4.76
N LEU A 471 -0.62 -1.28 -4.84
CA LEU A 471 -0.53 -0.15 -5.79
C LEU A 471 -0.71 -0.59 -7.26
N GLN A 472 -0.29 -1.80 -7.65
CA GLN A 472 -0.56 -2.31 -9.00
C GLN A 472 -2.02 -2.78 -9.19
N ILE A 473 -2.71 -3.25 -8.13
CA ILE A 473 -4.16 -3.51 -8.17
C ILE A 473 -4.94 -2.20 -8.35
N ASP A 474 -4.59 -1.14 -7.61
CA ASP A 474 -5.19 0.20 -7.76
C ASP A 474 -4.99 0.76 -9.18
N ARG A 475 -3.83 0.46 -9.79
CA ARG A 475 -3.52 0.75 -11.20
C ARG A 475 -4.25 -0.12 -12.22
N LYS A 476 -5.09 -1.07 -11.80
CA LYS A 476 -5.76 -2.09 -12.63
C LYS A 476 -4.79 -3.00 -13.41
N ARG A 477 -3.59 -3.25 -12.84
CA ARG A 477 -2.51 -4.06 -13.43
C ARG A 477 -2.27 -5.34 -12.62
N LEU A 478 -3.30 -6.19 -12.53
CA LEU A 478 -3.26 -7.39 -11.68
C LEU A 478 -2.06 -8.32 -12.00
N ASP A 479 -1.73 -8.51 -13.28
CA ASP A 479 -0.61 -9.36 -13.69
C ASP A 479 0.76 -8.81 -13.23
N LEU A 480 0.88 -7.49 -13.02
CA LEU A 480 2.05 -6.87 -12.39
C LEU A 480 1.97 -6.87 -10.86
N ALA A 481 0.79 -7.04 -10.26
CA ALA A 481 0.63 -7.12 -8.81
C ALA A 481 1.06 -8.50 -8.27
N LEU A 482 0.65 -9.57 -8.96
CA LEU A 482 0.77 -10.95 -8.47
C LEU A 482 2.19 -11.34 -8.03
N PRO A 483 3.29 -11.08 -8.77
CA PRO A 483 4.63 -11.51 -8.35
C PRO A 483 5.08 -10.88 -7.01
N TYR A 484 4.73 -9.63 -6.76
CA TYR A 484 5.06 -8.93 -5.51
C TYR A 484 4.17 -9.42 -4.36
N LEU A 485 2.88 -9.66 -4.63
CA LEU A 485 1.95 -10.19 -3.63
C LEU A 485 2.28 -11.64 -3.23
N ASP A 486 2.62 -12.51 -4.18
CA ASP A 486 3.05 -13.89 -3.91
C ASP A 486 4.39 -13.93 -3.18
N THR A 487 5.34 -13.05 -3.52
CA THR A 487 6.61 -12.88 -2.79
C THR A 487 6.34 -12.43 -1.35
N ALA A 488 5.51 -11.41 -1.15
CA ALA A 488 5.13 -10.92 0.18
C ALA A 488 4.41 -12.00 1.00
N MET A 489 3.43 -12.70 0.42
CA MET A 489 2.71 -13.79 1.09
C MET A 489 3.65 -14.93 1.47
N THR A 490 4.57 -15.34 0.60
CA THR A 490 5.56 -16.39 0.89
C THR A 490 6.46 -16.03 2.08
N GLN A 491 6.94 -14.77 2.12
CA GLN A 491 7.73 -14.27 3.25
C GLN A 491 6.89 -14.18 4.53
N TYR A 492 5.64 -13.72 4.46
CA TYR A 492 4.75 -13.71 5.62
C TYR A 492 4.40 -15.12 6.12
N GLU A 493 4.17 -16.10 5.24
CA GLU A 493 3.94 -17.51 5.65
C GLU A 493 5.19 -18.11 6.29
N ALA A 494 6.39 -17.84 5.76
CA ALA A 494 7.66 -18.27 6.35
C ALA A 494 7.95 -17.65 7.73
N LEU A 495 7.50 -16.41 7.95
CA LEU A 495 7.59 -15.67 9.20
C LEU A 495 6.37 -15.85 10.12
N GLY A 496 5.40 -16.70 9.76
CA GLY A 496 4.21 -17.01 10.55
C GLY A 496 3.14 -15.92 10.63
N VAL A 497 3.23 -14.85 9.84
CA VAL A 497 2.36 -13.66 9.89
C VAL A 497 1.03 -13.90 9.13
N VAL A 498 0.25 -14.91 9.59
CA VAL A 498 -0.96 -15.43 8.92
C VAL A 498 -1.95 -14.32 8.53
N GLU A 499 -2.21 -13.36 9.41
CA GLU A 499 -3.20 -12.30 9.17
C GLU A 499 -2.84 -11.40 7.98
N ARG A 500 -1.54 -11.19 7.69
CA ARG A 500 -1.10 -10.46 6.49
C ARG A 500 -1.38 -11.26 5.22
N VAL A 501 -1.10 -12.56 5.24
CA VAL A 501 -1.38 -13.49 4.14
C VAL A 501 -2.88 -13.51 3.84
N VAL A 502 -3.71 -13.68 4.87
CA VAL A 502 -5.16 -13.67 4.76
C VAL A 502 -5.66 -12.34 4.19
N THR A 503 -5.14 -11.21 4.68
CA THR A 503 -5.50 -9.86 4.19
C THR A 503 -5.19 -9.68 2.70
N LEU A 504 -3.98 -10.04 2.25
CA LEU A 504 -3.62 -9.93 0.83
C LEU A 504 -4.45 -10.88 -0.05
N ARG A 505 -4.77 -12.08 0.44
CA ARG A 505 -5.69 -12.99 -0.23
C ARG A 505 -7.12 -12.42 -0.32
N LEU A 506 -7.61 -11.71 0.69
CA LEU A 506 -8.94 -11.04 0.62
C LEU A 506 -8.99 -9.98 -0.49
N VAL A 507 -7.95 -9.18 -0.68
CA VAL A 507 -7.89 -8.20 -1.79
C VAL A 507 -7.85 -8.91 -3.15
N LEU A 508 -7.06 -9.98 -3.28
CA LEU A 508 -7.03 -10.81 -4.49
C LEU A 508 -8.38 -11.51 -4.76
N ASN A 509 -9.13 -11.90 -3.72
CA ASN A 509 -10.46 -12.49 -3.83
C ASN A 509 -11.43 -11.52 -4.52
N ASP A 510 -11.52 -10.28 -4.02
CA ASP A 510 -12.39 -9.25 -4.62
C ASP A 510 -11.88 -8.80 -6.00
N ALA A 511 -10.56 -8.78 -6.25
CA ALA A 511 -10.00 -8.46 -7.55
C ALA A 511 -10.33 -9.51 -8.63
N TYR A 512 -10.16 -10.81 -8.32
CA TYR A 512 -10.55 -11.89 -9.25
C TYR A 512 -12.07 -11.96 -9.45
N ALA A 513 -12.87 -11.77 -8.39
CA ALA A 513 -14.33 -11.71 -8.50
C ALA A 513 -14.80 -10.52 -9.35
N GLY A 514 -14.16 -9.35 -9.22
CA GLY A 514 -14.41 -8.18 -10.05
C GLY A 514 -14.11 -8.38 -11.54
N LEU A 515 -13.19 -9.30 -11.86
CA LEU A 515 -12.84 -9.75 -13.21
C LEU A 515 -13.63 -10.98 -13.69
N LEU A 516 -14.59 -11.48 -12.89
CA LEU A 516 -15.37 -12.71 -13.14
C LEU A 516 -14.52 -13.99 -13.28
N ARG A 517 -13.33 -14.01 -12.66
CA ARG A 517 -12.38 -15.14 -12.67
C ARG A 517 -12.65 -16.12 -11.52
N TRP A 518 -13.82 -16.75 -11.57
CA TRP A 518 -14.33 -17.63 -10.50
C TRP A 518 -13.43 -18.83 -10.13
N PRO A 519 -12.71 -19.51 -11.05
CA PRO A 519 -11.77 -20.60 -10.69
C PRO A 519 -10.63 -20.14 -9.78
N GLU A 520 -10.12 -18.93 -10.00
CA GLU A 520 -9.06 -18.31 -9.20
C GLU A 520 -9.58 -17.85 -7.83
N VAL A 521 -10.80 -17.30 -7.78
CA VAL A 521 -11.50 -16.99 -6.52
C VAL A 521 -11.67 -18.28 -5.68
N ALA A 522 -12.01 -19.41 -6.31
CA ALA A 522 -12.17 -20.70 -5.64
C ALA A 522 -10.85 -21.26 -5.09
N ASN A 523 -9.80 -21.34 -5.92
CA ASN A 523 -8.47 -21.80 -5.50
C ASN A 523 -7.94 -20.99 -4.31
N LEU A 524 -8.11 -19.67 -4.36
CA LEU A 524 -7.72 -18.76 -3.29
C LEU A 524 -8.61 -18.89 -2.04
N SER A 525 -9.92 -19.10 -2.20
CA SER A 525 -10.85 -19.32 -1.08
C SER A 525 -10.50 -20.59 -0.30
N ASP A 526 -10.18 -21.69 -0.98
CA ASP A 526 -9.76 -22.93 -0.31
C ASP A 526 -8.41 -22.78 0.43
N ARG A 527 -7.44 -22.04 -0.16
CA ARG A 527 -6.18 -21.68 0.52
C ARG A 527 -6.38 -20.77 1.73
N GLN A 528 -7.41 -19.91 1.75
CA GLN A 528 -7.77 -19.14 2.93
C GLN A 528 -8.52 -20.00 3.96
N TRP A 529 -9.41 -20.88 3.51
CA TRP A 529 -10.21 -21.76 4.36
C TRP A 529 -9.35 -22.75 5.16
N ALA A 530 -8.22 -23.18 4.60
CA ALA A 530 -7.21 -23.99 5.29
C ALA A 530 -6.46 -23.22 6.41
N LEU A 531 -6.43 -21.88 6.36
CA LEU A 531 -5.80 -21.04 7.38
C LEU A 531 -6.78 -20.50 8.44
N ARG A 532 -8.10 -20.69 8.28
CA ARG A 532 -9.12 -20.00 9.09
C ARG A 532 -9.00 -20.24 10.61
N GLU A 533 -8.57 -21.44 11.01
CA GLU A 533 -8.40 -21.84 12.42
C GLU A 533 -7.12 -21.26 13.06
N ARG A 534 -6.30 -20.55 12.27
CA ARG A 534 -5.05 -19.87 12.67
C ARG A 534 -5.17 -18.33 12.60
N ILE A 535 -6.39 -17.81 12.50
CA ILE A 535 -6.65 -16.36 12.48
C ILE A 535 -6.93 -15.91 13.92
N GLY A 536 -6.11 -15.01 14.44
CA GLY A 536 -6.23 -14.49 15.82
C GLY A 536 -7.45 -13.59 15.99
N ASP A 537 -7.67 -12.64 15.07
CA ASP A 537 -8.88 -11.80 15.05
C ASP A 537 -10.13 -12.54 14.51
N PRO A 538 -11.19 -12.73 15.34
CA PRO A 538 -12.45 -13.31 14.88
C PRO A 538 -13.17 -12.45 13.83
N GLY A 539 -12.93 -11.13 13.78
CA GLY A 539 -13.50 -10.23 12.76
C GLY A 539 -12.92 -10.49 11.36
N LEU A 540 -11.60 -10.62 11.27
CA LEU A 540 -10.89 -11.06 10.07
C LEU A 540 -11.32 -12.49 9.67
N ALA A 541 -11.47 -13.40 10.64
CA ALA A 541 -11.96 -14.76 10.37
C ALA A 541 -13.38 -14.73 9.75
N LEU A 542 -14.33 -14.02 10.35
CA LEU A 542 -15.68 -13.82 9.81
C LEU A 542 -15.67 -13.18 8.41
N THR A 543 -14.69 -12.31 8.12
CA THR A 543 -14.51 -11.71 6.78
C THR A 543 -14.08 -12.75 5.73
N VAL A 544 -13.24 -13.72 6.10
CA VAL A 544 -12.92 -14.88 5.22
C VAL A 544 -14.16 -15.73 4.97
N VAL A 545 -14.99 -15.98 6.00
CA VAL A 545 -16.25 -16.72 5.84
C VAL A 545 -17.20 -16.00 4.88
N ASN A 546 -17.39 -14.68 5.04
CA ASN A 546 -18.18 -13.84 4.14
C ASN A 546 -17.73 -13.96 2.67
N ARG A 547 -16.42 -13.95 2.40
CA ARG A 547 -15.90 -14.15 1.03
C ARG A 547 -16.13 -15.57 0.49
N ARG A 548 -16.03 -16.61 1.33
CA ARG A 548 -16.40 -17.97 0.91
C ARG A 548 -17.90 -18.08 0.59
N VAL A 549 -18.77 -17.48 1.40
CA VAL A 549 -20.23 -17.49 1.13
C VAL A 549 -20.58 -16.72 -0.14
N ARG A 550 -19.99 -15.54 -0.38
CA ARG A 550 -20.17 -14.79 -1.64
C ARG A 550 -19.73 -15.62 -2.87
N LEU A 551 -18.61 -16.35 -2.79
CA LEU A 551 -18.20 -17.29 -3.84
C LEU A 551 -19.20 -18.43 -4.03
N LEU A 552 -19.64 -19.09 -2.95
CA LEU A 552 -20.61 -20.19 -3.05
C LEU A 552 -21.91 -19.73 -3.70
N ILE A 553 -22.40 -18.55 -3.35
CA ILE A 553 -23.56 -17.90 -3.96
C ILE A 553 -23.33 -17.58 -5.44
N ALA A 554 -22.15 -17.04 -5.81
CA ALA A 554 -21.77 -16.79 -7.20
C ALA A 554 -21.57 -18.06 -8.05
N LEU A 555 -21.38 -19.22 -7.42
CA LEU A 555 -21.37 -20.55 -8.03
C LEU A 555 -22.74 -21.27 -7.94
N GLY A 556 -23.76 -20.63 -7.34
CA GLY A 556 -25.08 -21.24 -7.13
C GLY A 556 -25.10 -22.41 -6.14
N ARG A 557 -24.14 -22.51 -5.21
CA ARG A 557 -24.05 -23.56 -4.16
C ARG A 557 -24.76 -23.10 -2.88
N PHE A 558 -26.07 -22.87 -2.96
CA PHE A 558 -26.86 -22.25 -1.89
C PHE A 558 -26.97 -23.10 -0.63
N ARG A 559 -27.08 -24.43 -0.75
CA ARG A 559 -27.14 -25.32 0.43
C ARG A 559 -25.87 -25.22 1.30
N GLU A 560 -24.70 -25.30 0.66
CA GLU A 560 -23.39 -25.19 1.29
C GLU A 560 -23.15 -23.77 1.84
N ALA A 561 -23.63 -22.74 1.13
CA ALA A 561 -23.64 -21.37 1.65
C ALA A 561 -24.49 -21.28 2.94
N GLY A 562 -25.66 -21.93 2.99
CA GLY A 562 -26.51 -22.01 4.18
C GLY A 562 -25.85 -22.73 5.36
N GLU A 563 -25.18 -23.86 5.12
CA GLU A 563 -24.40 -24.59 6.11
C GLU A 563 -23.29 -23.70 6.71
N VAL A 564 -22.53 -23.01 5.85
CA VAL A 564 -21.45 -22.09 6.27
C VAL A 564 -21.98 -20.84 7.00
N VAL A 565 -23.13 -20.29 6.60
CA VAL A 565 -23.80 -19.19 7.32
C VAL A 565 -24.36 -19.65 8.68
N GLY A 566 -24.78 -20.92 8.80
CA GLY A 566 -25.19 -21.55 10.04
C GLY A 566 -24.07 -21.62 11.07
N ASP A 567 -22.95 -22.25 10.70
CA ASP A 567 -21.72 -22.30 11.53
C ASP A 567 -21.25 -20.89 11.90
N ALA A 568 -21.20 -19.97 10.94
CA ALA A 568 -20.77 -18.59 11.18
C ALA A 568 -21.65 -17.86 12.21
N ARG A 569 -22.96 -18.09 12.20
CA ARG A 569 -23.90 -17.49 13.17
C ARG A 569 -23.65 -18.03 14.58
N GLU A 570 -23.38 -19.32 14.71
CA GLU A 570 -23.15 -19.97 16.01
C GLU A 570 -21.76 -19.64 16.58
N ARG A 571 -20.73 -19.62 15.72
CA ARG A 571 -19.34 -19.33 16.07
C ARG A 571 -19.05 -17.84 16.31
N TYR A 572 -19.68 -16.93 15.56
CA TYR A 572 -19.37 -15.50 15.57
C TYR A 572 -20.54 -14.59 16.00
N GLY A 573 -21.70 -15.13 16.37
CA GLY A 573 -22.87 -14.34 16.78
C GLY A 573 -22.66 -13.43 18.00
N GLY A 574 -21.64 -13.71 18.83
CA GLY A 574 -21.26 -12.90 20.00
C GLY A 574 -20.21 -11.81 19.73
N LEU A 575 -19.82 -11.55 18.48
CA LEU A 575 -18.85 -10.50 18.16
C LEU A 575 -19.43 -9.08 18.30
N ARG A 576 -18.53 -8.08 18.35
CA ARG A 576 -18.91 -6.66 18.39
C ARG A 576 -19.75 -6.26 17.16
N PRO A 577 -20.69 -5.31 17.28
CA PRO A 577 -21.64 -4.97 16.21
C PRO A 577 -20.99 -4.64 14.86
N GLU A 578 -19.84 -3.97 14.86
CA GLU A 578 -19.12 -3.55 13.66
C GLU A 578 -18.59 -4.75 12.85
N SER A 579 -18.35 -5.89 13.52
CA SER A 579 -17.96 -7.15 12.87
C SER A 579 -19.17 -7.92 12.36
N LEU A 580 -20.28 -7.92 13.12
CA LEU A 580 -21.51 -8.66 12.78
C LEU A 580 -22.16 -8.19 11.46
N ARG A 581 -21.83 -6.99 10.95
CA ARG A 581 -22.30 -6.52 9.63
C ARG A 581 -22.04 -7.54 8.51
N TYR A 582 -20.89 -8.26 8.54
CA TYR A 582 -20.55 -9.26 7.53
C TYR A 582 -21.35 -10.57 7.64
N LEU A 583 -21.94 -10.86 8.81
CA LEU A 583 -22.85 -11.98 9.04
C LEU A 583 -24.24 -11.65 8.48
N TYR A 584 -24.77 -10.47 8.79
CA TYR A 584 -26.06 -10.00 8.25
C TYR A 584 -26.01 -9.82 6.72
N ASP A 585 -24.90 -9.30 6.20
CA ASP A 585 -24.60 -9.17 4.76
C ASP A 585 -24.74 -10.50 4.00
N MET A 586 -24.15 -11.59 4.51
CA MET A 586 -24.24 -12.90 3.87
C MET A 586 -25.57 -13.62 4.12
N GLN A 587 -26.27 -13.32 5.23
CA GLN A 587 -27.65 -13.75 5.45
C GLN A 587 -28.63 -13.08 4.47
N ALA A 588 -28.41 -11.82 4.11
CA ALA A 588 -29.21 -11.08 3.15
C ALA A 588 -29.07 -11.63 1.72
N ASP A 589 -27.83 -11.87 1.25
CA ASP A 589 -27.59 -12.49 -0.06
C ASP A 589 -28.23 -13.88 -0.16
N LEU A 590 -28.02 -14.74 0.85
CA LEU A 590 -28.61 -16.08 0.85
C LEU A 590 -30.15 -16.04 0.84
N ALA A 591 -30.74 -15.19 1.69
CA ALA A 591 -32.20 -15.01 1.73
C ALA A 591 -32.77 -14.47 0.40
N TRP A 592 -32.01 -13.68 -0.34
CA TRP A 592 -32.42 -13.18 -1.66
C TRP A 592 -32.48 -14.31 -2.68
N HIS A 593 -31.43 -15.12 -2.78
CA HIS A 593 -31.38 -16.25 -3.70
C HIS A 593 -32.36 -17.39 -3.35
N GLU A 594 -32.70 -17.55 -2.07
CA GLU A 594 -33.75 -18.48 -1.61
C GLU A 594 -35.18 -17.91 -1.70
N GLY A 595 -35.37 -16.69 -2.22
CA GLY A 595 -36.69 -16.07 -2.39
C GLY A 595 -37.33 -15.51 -1.09
N ARG A 596 -36.62 -15.55 0.05
CA ARG A 596 -37.11 -15.16 1.39
C ARG A 596 -37.06 -13.64 1.61
N MET A 597 -37.79 -12.88 0.80
CA MET A 597 -37.73 -11.40 0.76
C MET A 597 -37.92 -10.71 2.13
N ALA A 598 -38.75 -11.25 3.02
CA ALA A 598 -38.93 -10.70 4.37
C ALA A 598 -37.67 -10.84 5.25
N ASP A 599 -36.88 -11.89 5.05
CA ASP A 599 -35.59 -12.07 5.71
C ASP A 599 -34.49 -11.22 5.09
N VAL A 600 -34.56 -10.95 3.77
CA VAL A 600 -33.68 -9.98 3.11
C VAL A 600 -33.81 -8.61 3.76
N VAL A 601 -35.03 -8.07 3.88
CA VAL A 601 -35.26 -6.75 4.51
C VAL A 601 -34.74 -6.75 5.95
N ARG A 602 -35.08 -7.79 6.74
CA ARG A 602 -34.64 -7.96 8.14
C ARG A 602 -33.11 -7.98 8.29
N ALA A 603 -32.43 -8.75 7.44
CA ALA A 603 -30.96 -8.89 7.47
C ALA A 603 -30.27 -7.63 6.97
N VAL A 604 -30.78 -6.99 5.91
CA VAL A 604 -30.23 -5.72 5.43
C VAL A 604 -30.41 -4.59 6.46
N ASP A 605 -31.59 -4.45 7.09
CA ASP A 605 -31.78 -3.45 8.15
C ASP A 605 -30.76 -3.65 9.30
N ALA A 606 -30.53 -4.90 9.71
CA ALA A 606 -29.53 -5.25 10.71
C ALA A 606 -28.07 -5.02 10.25
N ALA A 607 -27.78 -5.09 8.94
CA ALA A 607 -26.48 -4.78 8.36
C ALA A 607 -26.23 -3.27 8.25
N LEU A 608 -27.20 -2.51 7.72
CA LEU A 608 -27.11 -1.08 7.47
C LEU A 608 -27.03 -0.23 8.74
N GLU A 609 -27.64 -0.68 9.85
CA GLU A 609 -27.44 -0.10 11.19
C GLU A 609 -25.95 -0.12 11.62
N LYS A 610 -25.18 -1.10 11.13
CA LYS A 610 -23.80 -1.41 11.55
C LYS A 610 -22.76 -1.13 10.45
N TRP A 611 -23.19 -0.55 9.33
CA TRP A 611 -22.34 -0.17 8.20
C TRP A 611 -22.05 1.34 8.24
N PRO A 612 -20.81 1.80 7.93
CA PRO A 612 -20.57 3.21 7.64
C PRO A 612 -21.49 3.72 6.54
N ARG A 613 -22.11 4.89 6.74
CA ARG A 613 -22.99 5.55 5.75
C ARG A 613 -22.17 6.24 4.67
N ASP A 614 -21.43 5.45 3.90
CA ASP A 614 -20.54 5.91 2.83
C ASP A 614 -21.14 5.55 1.46
N PRO A 615 -21.62 6.53 0.67
CA PRO A 615 -22.26 6.26 -0.61
C PRO A 615 -21.28 5.94 -1.75
N SER A 616 -19.97 6.08 -1.52
CA SER A 616 -18.95 5.65 -2.48
C SER A 616 -18.71 4.13 -2.45
N TYR A 617 -19.17 3.45 -1.41
CA TYR A 617 -18.87 2.05 -1.16
C TYR A 617 -19.90 1.10 -1.80
N ASP A 618 -19.52 0.43 -2.89
CA ASP A 618 -20.39 -0.45 -3.71
C ASP A 618 -21.26 -1.43 -2.90
N ARG A 619 -20.74 -2.02 -1.81
CA ARG A 619 -21.50 -3.00 -1.03
C ARG A 619 -22.54 -2.37 -0.10
N TYR A 620 -22.33 -1.13 0.35
CA TYR A 620 -23.36 -0.37 1.09
C TYR A 620 -24.52 0.00 0.14
N ALA A 621 -24.18 0.47 -1.06
CA ALA A 621 -25.12 0.72 -2.14
C ALA A 621 -25.92 -0.53 -2.53
N TYR A 622 -25.23 -1.67 -2.69
CA TYR A 622 -25.83 -2.95 -3.02
C TYR A 622 -26.84 -3.41 -1.96
N LEU A 623 -26.53 -3.26 -0.67
CA LEU A 623 -27.47 -3.61 0.39
C LEU A 623 -28.76 -2.77 0.29
N ILE A 624 -28.65 -1.46 0.04
CA ILE A 624 -29.81 -0.57 -0.14
C ILE A 624 -30.65 -0.98 -1.38
N LEU A 625 -30.00 -1.28 -2.50
CA LEU A 625 -30.64 -1.81 -3.71
C LEU A 625 -31.35 -3.16 -3.46
N LEU A 626 -30.70 -4.07 -2.74
CA LEU A 626 -31.24 -5.39 -2.39
C LEU A 626 -32.50 -5.26 -1.53
N ARG A 627 -32.48 -4.34 -0.55
CA ARG A 627 -33.63 -3.99 0.30
C ARG A 627 -34.76 -3.33 -0.48
N GLN A 628 -34.46 -2.40 -1.38
CA GLN A 628 -35.44 -1.76 -2.26
C GLN A 628 -36.17 -2.81 -3.14
N ARG A 629 -35.41 -3.72 -3.76
CA ARG A 629 -35.96 -4.82 -4.57
C ARG A 629 -36.78 -5.80 -3.72
N ALA A 630 -36.32 -6.16 -2.53
CA ALA A 630 -37.07 -7.04 -1.62
C ALA A 630 -38.37 -6.40 -1.09
N LEU A 631 -38.36 -5.10 -0.76
CA LEU A 631 -39.57 -4.34 -0.42
C LEU A 631 -40.55 -4.29 -1.60
N SER A 632 -40.04 -4.11 -2.83
CA SER A 632 -40.84 -4.09 -4.05
C SER A 632 -41.51 -5.45 -4.30
N ALA A 633 -40.76 -6.54 -4.17
CA ALA A 633 -41.27 -7.92 -4.30
C ALA A 633 -42.31 -8.29 -3.22
N LEU A 634 -42.30 -7.62 -2.07
CA LEU A 634 -43.30 -7.77 -1.00
C LEU A 634 -44.54 -6.87 -1.18
N GLY A 635 -44.59 -6.03 -2.22
CA GLY A 635 -45.64 -5.00 -2.35
C GLY A 635 -45.57 -3.92 -1.28
N GLN A 636 -44.37 -3.67 -0.74
CA GLN A 636 -44.11 -2.82 0.43
C GLN A 636 -43.17 -1.64 0.14
N ALA A 637 -42.79 -1.40 -1.12
CA ALA A 637 -42.03 -0.22 -1.52
C ALA A 637 -42.87 1.05 -1.31
N THR A 638 -42.32 2.01 -0.58
CA THR A 638 -42.89 3.35 -0.37
C THR A 638 -41.76 4.36 -0.15
N ASP A 639 -42.00 5.62 -0.50
CA ASP A 639 -41.08 6.75 -0.34
C ASP A 639 -40.50 6.79 1.08
N ALA A 640 -41.38 6.71 2.09
CA ALA A 640 -41.01 6.72 3.51
C ALA A 640 -40.10 5.56 3.95
N LYS A 641 -40.01 4.47 3.16
CA LYS A 641 -39.11 3.34 3.43
C LYS A 641 -37.82 3.38 2.60
N ILE A 642 -37.81 4.05 1.45
CA ILE A 642 -36.73 3.98 0.45
C ILE A 642 -35.96 5.31 0.35
N ALA A 643 -36.66 6.45 0.23
CA ALA A 643 -36.04 7.76 0.09
C ALA A 643 -35.03 8.12 1.21
N PRO A 644 -35.22 7.76 2.50
CA PRO A 644 -34.23 7.99 3.56
C PRO A 644 -32.89 7.25 3.41
N TRP A 645 -32.76 6.39 2.39
CA TRP A 645 -31.54 5.64 2.06
C TRP A 645 -30.96 6.02 0.70
N LEU A 646 -31.61 6.93 -0.04
CA LEU A 646 -31.07 7.51 -1.26
C LEU A 646 -30.23 8.75 -0.91
N PRO A 647 -29.08 8.98 -1.57
CA PRO A 647 -28.20 10.10 -1.27
C PRO A 647 -28.78 11.42 -1.76
N GLU A 648 -28.62 12.48 -0.97
CA GLU A 648 -29.08 13.84 -1.29
C GLU A 648 -28.21 14.54 -2.35
N HIS A 649 -27.01 14.02 -2.63
CA HIS A 649 -26.00 14.63 -3.50
C HIS A 649 -25.37 13.60 -4.46
N ASP A 650 -24.98 14.05 -5.65
CA ASP A 650 -24.45 13.21 -6.75
C ASP A 650 -22.93 12.93 -6.66
N GLU A 651 -22.21 13.60 -5.77
CA GLU A 651 -20.74 13.47 -5.68
C GLU A 651 -20.29 12.16 -5.00
N GLY A 652 -19.28 11.51 -5.58
CA GLY A 652 -18.69 10.28 -5.04
C GLY A 652 -19.54 9.01 -5.14
N LEU A 653 -20.78 9.09 -5.64
CA LEU A 653 -21.70 7.95 -5.69
C LEU A 653 -21.19 6.79 -6.55
N SER A 654 -21.21 5.58 -5.98
CA SER A 654 -20.90 4.33 -6.70
C SER A 654 -21.92 4.00 -7.79
N SER A 655 -21.51 3.24 -8.81
CA SER A 655 -22.39 2.76 -9.90
C SER A 655 -23.66 2.11 -9.38
N VAL A 656 -23.55 1.34 -8.29
CA VAL A 656 -24.67 0.63 -7.68
C VAL A 656 -25.71 1.57 -7.05
N PHE A 657 -25.32 2.75 -6.54
CA PHE A 657 -26.30 3.76 -6.09
C PHE A 657 -27.08 4.38 -7.24
N TRP A 658 -26.44 4.59 -8.40
CA TRP A 658 -27.11 5.07 -9.59
C TRP A 658 -28.15 4.06 -10.11
N ILE A 659 -27.88 2.75 -10.02
CA ILE A 659 -28.87 1.69 -10.29
C ILE A 659 -30.06 1.79 -9.31
N ALA A 660 -29.80 1.92 -8.01
CA ALA A 660 -30.88 2.03 -7.01
C ALA A 660 -31.78 3.25 -7.26
N ARG A 661 -31.18 4.41 -7.55
CA ARG A 661 -31.94 5.61 -7.92
C ARG A 661 -32.68 5.45 -9.25
N ALA A 662 -32.08 4.82 -10.26
CA ALA A 662 -32.73 4.62 -11.56
C ALA A 662 -33.96 3.69 -11.46
N GLU A 663 -33.85 2.60 -10.70
CA GLU A 663 -35.00 1.74 -10.38
C GLU A 663 -36.08 2.48 -9.58
N TRP A 664 -35.69 3.33 -8.64
CA TRP A 664 -36.64 4.13 -7.85
C TRP A 664 -37.36 5.19 -8.70
N ALA A 665 -36.64 5.91 -9.57
CA ALA A 665 -37.22 6.85 -10.52
C ALA A 665 -38.22 6.16 -11.47
N SER A 666 -37.87 4.97 -11.98
CA SER A 666 -38.79 4.17 -12.80
C SER A 666 -39.99 3.65 -12.02
N HIS A 667 -39.89 3.44 -10.71
CA HIS A 667 -41.03 3.06 -9.85
C HIS A 667 -41.99 4.24 -9.63
N GLY A 668 -41.45 5.47 -9.51
CA GLY A 668 -42.23 6.72 -9.51
C GLY A 668 -42.76 7.15 -10.88
N GLY A 669 -42.42 6.43 -11.96
CA GLY A 669 -42.85 6.74 -13.33
C GLY A 669 -42.00 7.77 -14.08
N ASP A 670 -40.89 8.25 -13.50
CA ASP A 670 -39.94 9.13 -14.20
C ASP A 670 -38.92 8.31 -14.99
N ASP A 671 -39.35 7.88 -16.17
CA ASP A 671 -38.51 7.17 -17.14
C ASP A 671 -37.35 8.04 -17.67
N THR A 672 -37.42 9.37 -17.55
CA THR A 672 -36.35 10.27 -18.02
C THR A 672 -35.20 10.31 -17.02
N ALA A 673 -35.50 10.46 -15.73
CA ALA A 673 -34.51 10.32 -14.66
C ALA A 673 -33.98 8.89 -14.58
N ALA A 674 -34.85 7.87 -14.71
CA ALA A 674 -34.42 6.47 -14.73
C ALA A 674 -33.40 6.20 -15.84
N ARG A 675 -33.66 6.64 -17.08
CA ARG A 675 -32.72 6.49 -18.20
C ARG A 675 -31.39 7.16 -17.91
N ARG A 676 -31.41 8.44 -17.53
CA ARG A 676 -30.22 9.24 -17.21
C ARG A 676 -29.36 8.55 -16.13
N ASP A 677 -30.00 8.02 -15.10
CA ASP A 677 -29.30 7.46 -13.94
C ASP A 677 -28.78 6.03 -14.24
N PHE A 678 -29.44 5.25 -15.11
CA PHE A 678 -28.86 4.01 -15.66
C PHE A 678 -27.67 4.28 -16.59
N GLU A 679 -27.77 5.27 -17.49
CA GLU A 679 -26.66 5.67 -18.38
C GLU A 679 -25.46 6.16 -17.54
N ARG A 680 -25.71 6.86 -16.43
CA ARG A 680 -24.68 7.27 -15.48
C ARG A 680 -24.09 6.10 -14.66
N ALA A 681 -24.91 5.15 -14.23
CA ALA A 681 -24.45 3.93 -13.56
C ALA A 681 -23.47 3.14 -14.43
N LEU A 682 -23.80 2.99 -15.71
CA LEU A 682 -22.95 2.29 -16.70
C LEU A 682 -21.63 3.03 -16.92
N SER A 683 -21.66 4.35 -17.14
CA SER A 683 -20.45 5.18 -17.28
C SER A 683 -19.49 4.99 -16.09
N ILE A 684 -19.98 5.00 -14.86
CA ILE A 684 -19.15 4.84 -13.66
C ILE A 684 -18.59 3.42 -13.55
N ALA A 685 -19.35 2.40 -13.93
CA ALA A 685 -18.87 1.01 -13.96
C ALA A 685 -17.75 0.79 -15.00
N GLU A 686 -17.84 1.45 -16.15
CA GLU A 686 -16.85 1.39 -17.23
C GLU A 686 -15.59 2.20 -16.89
N ASP A 687 -15.75 3.42 -16.35
CA ASP A 687 -14.64 4.23 -15.81
C ASP A 687 -13.89 3.50 -14.68
N ALA A 688 -14.58 2.68 -13.89
CA ALA A 688 -13.98 1.84 -12.85
C ALA A 688 -13.19 0.63 -13.40
N GLY A 689 -13.37 0.24 -14.67
CA GLY A 689 -12.65 -0.87 -15.30
C GLY A 689 -12.89 -2.24 -14.65
N THR A 690 -14.08 -2.45 -14.05
CA THR A 690 -14.42 -3.68 -13.31
C THR A 690 -15.55 -4.44 -14.01
N PRO A 691 -15.26 -5.55 -14.73
CA PRO A 691 -16.26 -6.34 -15.46
C PRO A 691 -17.54 -6.69 -14.68
N ALA A 692 -17.42 -7.06 -13.41
CA ALA A 692 -18.58 -7.38 -12.57
C ALA A 692 -19.53 -6.17 -12.36
N LEU A 693 -19.00 -4.95 -12.25
CA LEU A 693 -19.82 -3.73 -12.15
C LEU A 693 -20.50 -3.41 -13.49
N VAL A 694 -19.77 -3.57 -14.60
CA VAL A 694 -20.31 -3.34 -15.96
C VAL A 694 -21.44 -4.32 -16.24
N LEU A 695 -21.28 -5.60 -15.86
CA LEU A 695 -22.32 -6.61 -15.94
C LEU A 695 -23.54 -6.26 -15.09
N PHE A 696 -23.33 -5.86 -13.83
CA PHE A 696 -24.42 -5.53 -12.91
C PHE A 696 -25.24 -4.31 -13.38
N ALA A 697 -24.57 -3.26 -13.88
CA ALA A 697 -25.21 -2.09 -14.48
C ALA A 697 -25.93 -2.43 -15.80
N ALA A 698 -25.27 -3.19 -16.69
CA ALA A 698 -25.86 -3.64 -17.96
C ALA A 698 -27.10 -4.51 -17.73
N GLN A 699 -27.08 -5.41 -16.76
CA GLN A 699 -28.22 -6.28 -16.42
C GLN A 699 -29.44 -5.46 -15.95
N ALA A 700 -29.25 -4.57 -14.97
CA ALA A 700 -30.35 -3.75 -14.46
C ALA A 700 -30.94 -2.83 -15.54
N TYR A 701 -30.09 -2.24 -16.39
CA TYR A 701 -30.55 -1.37 -17.47
C TYR A 701 -31.23 -2.17 -18.61
N VAL A 702 -30.75 -3.36 -18.96
CA VAL A 702 -31.41 -4.25 -19.94
C VAL A 702 -32.80 -4.70 -19.45
N ASP A 703 -32.93 -5.05 -18.17
CA ASP A 703 -34.22 -5.44 -17.58
C ASP A 703 -35.23 -4.27 -17.59
N TRP A 704 -34.76 -3.02 -17.60
CA TRP A 704 -35.58 -1.80 -17.81
C TRP A 704 -35.87 -1.50 -19.29
N LEU A 705 -34.91 -1.74 -20.19
CA LEU A 705 -35.01 -1.45 -21.64
C LEU A 705 -35.91 -2.43 -22.40
N LEU A 706 -35.87 -3.74 -22.07
CA LEU A 706 -36.60 -4.77 -22.82
C LEU A 706 -38.13 -4.62 -22.76
N PRO A 707 -38.77 -4.32 -21.59
CA PRO A 707 -40.20 -4.01 -21.53
C PRO A 707 -40.61 -2.78 -22.36
N ARG A 708 -39.68 -1.83 -22.58
CA ARG A 708 -39.89 -0.60 -23.36
C ARG A 708 -39.61 -0.77 -24.86
N GLY A 709 -39.24 -1.97 -25.29
CA GLY A 709 -38.96 -2.28 -26.69
C GLY A 709 -37.61 -1.78 -27.22
N GLU A 710 -36.72 -1.23 -26.38
CA GLU A 710 -35.39 -0.74 -26.76
C GLU A 710 -34.36 -1.86 -27.01
N ARG A 711 -34.77 -2.86 -27.80
CA ARG A 711 -34.02 -4.09 -28.11
C ARG A 711 -32.63 -3.80 -28.68
N ALA A 712 -32.48 -2.72 -29.46
CA ALA A 712 -31.19 -2.30 -30.03
C ALA A 712 -30.18 -1.88 -28.95
N LYS A 713 -30.61 -1.10 -27.95
CA LYS A 713 -29.74 -0.71 -26.83
C LYS A 713 -29.44 -1.89 -25.92
N ALA A 714 -30.43 -2.77 -25.69
CA ALA A 714 -30.20 -4.01 -24.96
C ALA A 714 -29.19 -4.95 -25.65
N ALA A 715 -29.21 -5.02 -26.99
CA ALA A 715 -28.24 -5.77 -27.79
C ALA A 715 -26.81 -5.22 -27.66
N GLU A 716 -26.66 -3.90 -27.67
CA GLU A 716 -25.37 -3.22 -27.44
C GLU A 716 -24.79 -3.60 -26.06
N LEU A 717 -25.59 -3.50 -25.00
CA LEU A 717 -25.16 -3.79 -23.62
C LEU A 717 -24.81 -5.26 -23.41
N ALA A 718 -25.62 -6.20 -23.93
CA ALA A 718 -25.30 -7.62 -23.87
C ALA A 718 -24.07 -8.01 -24.72
N GLY A 719 -23.76 -7.20 -25.74
CA GLY A 719 -22.53 -7.29 -26.52
C GLY A 719 -21.28 -6.88 -25.71
N ARG A 720 -21.34 -5.78 -24.95
CA ARG A 720 -20.22 -5.28 -24.11
C ARG A 720 -19.71 -6.32 -23.12
N VAL A 721 -20.60 -7.14 -22.54
CA VAL A 721 -20.23 -8.22 -21.60
C VAL A 721 -19.96 -9.58 -22.27
N GLY A 722 -20.05 -9.66 -23.61
CA GLY A 722 -20.15 -10.93 -24.34
C GLY A 722 -18.94 -11.86 -24.30
N VAL A 723 -17.83 -11.45 -23.68
CA VAL A 723 -16.63 -12.29 -23.51
C VAL A 723 -16.77 -13.29 -22.34
N TRP A 724 -17.41 -12.90 -21.23
CA TRP A 724 -17.52 -13.71 -20.00
C TRP A 724 -18.64 -14.78 -20.04
N THR A 725 -19.28 -14.97 -21.18
CA THR A 725 -20.50 -15.79 -21.34
C THR A 725 -20.31 -17.28 -21.10
N ARG A 726 -19.07 -17.78 -21.07
CA ARG A 726 -18.75 -19.19 -20.76
C ARG A 726 -18.31 -19.39 -19.31
N ASP A 727 -18.04 -18.30 -18.61
CA ASP A 727 -17.36 -18.28 -17.31
C ASP A 727 -18.30 -17.76 -16.22
N ASP A 728 -19.25 -16.88 -16.57
CA ASP A 728 -20.19 -16.25 -15.66
C ASP A 728 -21.68 -16.49 -16.02
N TYR A 729 -22.47 -16.85 -14.99
CA TYR A 729 -23.88 -17.20 -15.11
C TYR A 729 -24.77 -16.01 -15.48
N ASP A 730 -24.59 -14.87 -14.83
CA ASP A 730 -25.46 -13.71 -15.02
C ASP A 730 -25.17 -13.04 -16.38
N CYS A 731 -23.91 -13.09 -16.84
CA CYS A 731 -23.54 -12.78 -18.24
C CYS A 731 -24.28 -13.69 -19.25
N ALA A 732 -24.25 -15.00 -19.04
CA ALA A 732 -24.91 -15.97 -19.92
C ALA A 732 -26.43 -15.78 -19.93
N LEU A 733 -27.03 -15.57 -18.76
CA LEU A 733 -28.46 -15.33 -18.60
C LEU A 733 -28.91 -14.00 -19.24
N LEU A 734 -28.12 -12.93 -19.09
CA LEU A 734 -28.38 -11.64 -19.71
C LEU A 734 -28.40 -11.73 -21.23
N ARG A 735 -27.45 -12.45 -21.83
CA ARG A 735 -27.43 -12.70 -23.28
C ARG A 735 -28.58 -13.59 -23.72
N ALA A 736 -28.97 -14.60 -22.94
CA ALA A 736 -30.15 -15.41 -23.24
C ALA A 736 -31.43 -14.55 -23.28
N ARG A 737 -31.62 -13.63 -22.32
CA ARG A 737 -32.75 -12.66 -22.33
C ARG A 737 -32.77 -11.82 -23.61
N VAL A 738 -31.63 -11.23 -23.98
CA VAL A 738 -31.54 -10.31 -25.12
C VAL A 738 -31.68 -11.04 -26.45
N PHE A 739 -31.05 -12.20 -26.65
CA PHE A 739 -31.26 -12.98 -27.88
C PHE A 739 -32.68 -13.53 -28.00
N HIS A 740 -33.32 -13.88 -26.88
CA HIS A 740 -34.75 -14.24 -26.86
C HIS A 740 -35.63 -13.06 -27.31
N ALA A 741 -35.42 -11.87 -26.76
CA ALA A 741 -36.15 -10.65 -27.15
C ALA A 741 -35.90 -10.21 -28.61
N LEU A 742 -34.80 -10.65 -29.22
CA LEU A 742 -34.44 -10.39 -30.63
C LEU A 742 -34.91 -11.47 -31.62
N GLY A 743 -35.57 -12.55 -31.16
CA GLY A 743 -35.93 -13.67 -32.04
C GLY A 743 -34.73 -14.51 -32.52
N ASN A 744 -33.52 -14.30 -31.98
CA ASN A 744 -32.29 -14.92 -32.46
C ASN A 744 -32.10 -16.31 -31.82
N HIS A 745 -32.81 -17.30 -32.38
CA HIS A 745 -32.94 -18.64 -31.80
C HIS A 745 -31.58 -19.34 -31.55
N ASP A 746 -30.61 -19.28 -32.46
CA ASP A 746 -29.37 -20.04 -32.28
C ASP A 746 -28.44 -19.41 -31.23
N ASN A 747 -28.32 -18.08 -31.21
CA ASN A 747 -27.56 -17.39 -30.16
C ASN A 747 -28.25 -17.48 -28.79
N TRP A 748 -29.60 -17.45 -28.74
CA TRP A 748 -30.35 -17.75 -27.52
C TRP A 748 -30.04 -19.15 -27.01
N ARG A 749 -30.10 -20.18 -27.87
CA ARG A 749 -29.84 -21.57 -27.47
C ARG A 749 -28.44 -21.73 -26.87
N LEU A 750 -27.42 -21.13 -27.48
CA LEU A 750 -26.04 -21.18 -27.00
C LEU A 750 -25.85 -20.44 -25.66
N ALA A 751 -26.44 -19.25 -25.49
CA ALA A 751 -26.34 -18.50 -24.23
C ALA A 751 -27.11 -19.19 -23.09
N LEU A 752 -28.27 -19.78 -23.39
CA LEU A 752 -29.07 -20.55 -22.44
C LEU A 752 -28.37 -21.84 -21.98
N ASP A 753 -27.64 -22.52 -22.88
CA ASP A 753 -26.90 -23.73 -22.55
C ASP A 753 -25.70 -23.45 -21.62
N ALA A 754 -24.96 -22.36 -21.89
CA ALA A 754 -23.96 -21.84 -20.98
C ALA A 754 -24.56 -21.46 -19.61
N ALA A 755 -25.69 -20.75 -19.58
CA ALA A 755 -26.38 -20.39 -18.34
C ALA A 755 -26.81 -21.63 -17.54
N ARG A 756 -27.28 -22.70 -18.21
CA ARG A 756 -27.61 -23.99 -17.57
C ARG A 756 -26.38 -24.68 -17.00
N THR A 757 -25.26 -24.68 -17.72
CA THR A 757 -23.98 -25.27 -17.27
C THR A 757 -23.45 -24.56 -16.03
N LEU A 758 -23.61 -23.24 -15.95
CA LEU A 758 -23.11 -22.39 -14.85
C LEU A 758 -24.11 -22.22 -13.69
N ALA A 759 -25.34 -22.76 -13.81
CA ALA A 759 -26.42 -22.46 -12.88
C ALA A 759 -26.13 -22.91 -11.43
N GLY A 760 -25.64 -24.13 -11.24
CA GLY A 760 -25.68 -24.76 -9.91
C GLY A 760 -27.14 -24.94 -9.47
N GLU A 761 -27.50 -24.40 -8.31
CA GLU A 761 -28.86 -24.37 -7.78
C GLU A 761 -29.67 -23.13 -8.22
N ARG A 762 -29.13 -22.30 -9.13
CA ARG A 762 -29.83 -21.10 -9.66
C ARG A 762 -30.95 -21.46 -10.63
N ALA A 763 -32.09 -20.79 -10.48
CA ALA A 763 -33.24 -20.96 -11.36
C ALA A 763 -33.09 -20.18 -12.67
N ILE A 764 -33.19 -20.90 -13.80
CA ILE A 764 -33.42 -20.29 -15.12
C ILE A 764 -34.88 -19.80 -15.17
N PRO A 765 -35.16 -18.52 -15.49
CA PRO A 765 -36.52 -18.01 -15.64
C PRO A 765 -37.32 -18.78 -16.69
N ALA A 766 -38.56 -19.19 -16.35
CA ALA A 766 -39.41 -19.98 -17.24
C ALA A 766 -39.73 -19.28 -18.57
N ALA A 767 -39.75 -17.94 -18.60
CA ALA A 767 -39.92 -17.14 -19.81
C ALA A 767 -38.74 -17.25 -20.81
N LEU A 768 -37.64 -17.93 -20.45
CA LEU A 768 -36.45 -18.12 -21.27
C LEU A 768 -36.18 -19.59 -21.61
N THR A 769 -37.02 -20.53 -21.15
CA THR A 769 -36.86 -21.97 -21.46
C THR A 769 -37.61 -22.39 -22.73
N ALA A 770 -38.67 -21.65 -23.09
CA ALA A 770 -39.31 -21.72 -24.40
C ALA A 770 -38.45 -21.05 -25.47
N ALA A 771 -38.56 -21.51 -26.72
CA ALA A 771 -37.93 -20.85 -27.85
C ALA A 771 -38.56 -19.46 -28.09
N PRO A 772 -37.78 -18.45 -28.50
CA PRO A 772 -38.32 -17.15 -28.84
C PRO A 772 -39.24 -17.26 -30.06
N ALA A 773 -40.23 -16.37 -30.13
CA ALA A 773 -41.03 -16.20 -31.33
C ALA A 773 -40.14 -15.82 -32.52
N ALA A 774 -40.54 -16.26 -33.72
CA ALA A 774 -39.93 -15.76 -34.95
C ALA A 774 -40.13 -14.23 -35.05
N PRO A 775 -39.14 -13.48 -35.58
CA PRO A 775 -39.13 -12.02 -35.58
C PRO A 775 -40.19 -11.39 -36.50
#